data_AF-A0A969Z9W7-F1
#
_entry.id   AF-A0A969Z9W7-F1
#
_cell.length_a   1.000
_cell.length_b   1.000
_cell.length_c   1.000
_cell.angle_alpha   90.00
_cell.angle_beta   90.00
_cell.angle_gamma   90.00
#
_symmetry.space_group_name_H-M   'P 1'
#
loop_
_entity.id
_entity.type
_entity.pdbx_description
1 polymer ?
#
loop_
_entity_poly.entity_id
_entity_poly.type
_entity_poly.pdbx_seq_one_letter_code
_entity_poly.pdbx_strand_id
1 'polypeptide(L)'
;MKQIWNQLFKNKKWFYIINTLLLILTCSNIYFLYNLYLLTGIETLLRIWIGIIIIIIWLICLLITFRVLIKRKKRILYTILILLYIGVISSAGIIISKVYSKIDVISSSNNTYNIHSTSIVTLVGNKANELSDIGDSKIGIVRDENSIEGYQMPQQLVKNKKLTNELIEYDNYITLLMELYEGNIDYIFLPTNYILMFNDIDGFKNIESETKIIYTYEQKFEKKIVAKKTSVKEPFTLLLMGVDSVKENIRDSSFNGDSLMLITFNPKTLNATILSIPRDSYVPIACFAGQRKNKITHAAWYGEQCMIKTIENFTGIDINYYVKINFKGVVKLVNALGGIEVNVPIEFCEQDSNRNRKNKICLKKGKQKLNGEQALALARYRKSINDIIRGQNQQLIVEGIMNKAKDIKSINTIYKLLDTISINMETNMSTNEILSFYNLGKDILLKSKNKNANEILGIQKLYLQVADKHIYDYNPIYKTGIKLSLYHAVLYQGSINAVVNAMKTNLGLVKSEPIKTFSFSIKEPYKEKIIGKGIYTGGTVVTLPNFVGKNMEEAINFGNKYDININVSYVTTADSNFQVGQISSQDIHDQTDIIYVKELNIKVVNQVITPSDPSTETVDCSLEENKEHPSCLLPNFVGKNISEFITWENKYKTYSIQIIKIEIAEDNSEYDATKAGQVIYQSKEAGTSIFDLLEDTLEIKYIKPITESSEDTENNETGDNNNEDESQEEISMNEEP
;
A
#
# COMPACT_ATOMS: atom_id res chain seq x y z
N MET A 1 56.75 -50.92 36.77
CA MET A 1 56.03 -49.64 37.02
C MET A 1 56.84 -48.60 37.80
N LYS A 2 57.46 -48.91 38.95
CA LYS A 2 58.23 -47.95 39.77
C LYS A 2 59.38 -47.24 39.03
N GLN A 3 60.13 -47.96 38.17
CA GLN A 3 61.19 -47.37 37.32
C GLN A 3 60.67 -46.40 36.25
N ILE A 4 59.47 -46.67 35.70
CA ILE A 4 58.83 -45.80 34.69
C ILE A 4 58.39 -44.49 35.35
N TRP A 5 57.79 -44.58 36.54
CA TRP A 5 57.45 -43.42 37.36
C TRP A 5 58.69 -42.58 37.72
N ASN A 6 59.78 -43.22 38.18
CA ASN A 6 61.03 -42.49 38.46
C ASN A 6 61.67 -41.84 37.21
N GLN A 7 61.51 -42.41 36.01
CA GLN A 7 61.97 -41.79 34.77
C GLN A 7 61.09 -40.62 34.31
N LEU A 8 59.77 -40.70 34.51
CA LEU A 8 58.80 -39.66 34.17
C LEU A 8 58.96 -38.39 35.03
N PHE A 9 59.18 -38.55 36.34
CA PHE A 9 59.32 -37.41 37.27
C PHE A 9 60.73 -36.82 37.37
N LYS A 10 61.70 -37.34 36.62
CA LYS A 10 63.11 -36.91 36.65
C LYS A 10 63.34 -35.49 36.12
N ASN A 11 62.41 -34.95 35.32
CA ASN A 11 62.45 -33.56 34.83
C ASN A 11 61.04 -32.94 34.91
N LYS A 12 60.68 -32.45 36.11
CA LYS A 12 59.35 -31.91 36.43
C LYS A 12 58.88 -30.87 35.42
N LYS A 13 59.75 -29.98 34.93
CA LYS A 13 59.39 -28.94 33.93
C LYS A 13 58.84 -29.54 32.63
N TRP A 14 59.55 -30.49 32.02
CA TRP A 14 59.10 -31.12 30.77
C TRP A 14 57.86 -31.99 30.95
N PHE A 15 57.71 -32.61 32.12
CA PHE A 15 56.51 -33.37 32.46
C PHE A 15 55.27 -32.45 32.48
N TYR A 16 55.34 -31.29 33.13
CA TYR A 16 54.22 -30.33 33.12
C TYR A 16 53.94 -29.80 31.72
N ILE A 17 54.97 -29.38 30.96
CA ILE A 17 54.80 -28.85 29.60
C ILE A 17 54.09 -29.85 28.68
N ILE A 18 54.50 -31.12 28.69
CA ILE A 18 53.90 -32.13 27.81
C ILE A 18 52.46 -32.45 28.23
N ASN A 19 52.17 -32.53 29.54
CA ASN A 19 50.79 -32.77 30.01
C ASN A 19 49.86 -31.59 29.67
N THR A 20 50.32 -30.34 29.83
CA THR A 20 49.57 -29.16 29.40
C THR A 20 49.32 -29.18 27.90
N LEU A 21 50.33 -29.53 27.09
CA LEU A 21 50.18 -29.66 25.64
C LEU A 21 49.19 -30.78 25.26
N LEU A 22 49.21 -31.89 25.99
CA LEU A 22 48.26 -32.99 25.81
C LEU A 22 46.83 -32.52 26.07
N LEU A 23 46.60 -31.77 27.15
CA LEU A 23 45.30 -31.21 27.47
C LEU A 23 44.81 -30.24 26.38
N ILE A 24 45.69 -29.37 25.87
CA ILE A 24 45.36 -28.46 24.77
C ILE A 24 45.03 -29.26 23.50
N LEU A 25 45.80 -30.31 23.19
CA LEU A 25 45.55 -31.20 22.07
C LEU A 25 44.18 -31.88 22.19
N THR A 26 43.84 -32.42 23.36
CA THR A 26 42.54 -33.09 23.57
C THR A 26 41.40 -32.09 23.43
N CYS A 27 41.50 -30.91 24.05
CA CYS A 27 40.50 -29.84 23.93
C CYS A 27 40.32 -29.37 22.48
N SER A 28 41.42 -29.23 21.73
CA SER A 28 41.37 -28.78 20.32
C SER A 28 40.67 -29.80 19.41
N ASN A 29 40.93 -31.11 19.61
CA ASN A 29 40.24 -32.16 18.86
C ASN A 29 38.75 -32.24 19.24
N ILE A 30 38.42 -32.16 20.53
CA ILE A 30 37.01 -32.14 20.98
C ILE A 30 36.28 -30.93 20.38
N TYR A 31 36.90 -29.74 20.44
CA TYR A 31 36.36 -28.53 19.83
C TYR A 31 36.14 -28.69 18.32
N PHE A 32 37.12 -29.25 17.60
CA PHE A 32 36.97 -29.50 16.16
C PHE A 32 35.86 -30.51 15.87
N LEU A 33 35.79 -31.63 16.59
CA LEU A 33 34.76 -32.65 16.40
C LEU A 33 33.36 -32.11 16.71
N TYR A 34 33.22 -31.26 17.74
CA TYR A 34 31.97 -30.55 18.03
C TYR A 34 31.56 -29.63 16.87
N ASN A 35 32.48 -28.80 16.38
CA ASN A 35 32.19 -27.93 15.23
C ASN A 35 31.90 -28.72 13.95
N LEU A 36 32.59 -29.84 13.76
CA LEU A 36 32.32 -30.75 12.66
C LEU A 36 30.89 -31.30 12.75
N TYR A 37 30.44 -31.71 13.95
CA TYR A 37 29.07 -32.15 14.21
C TYR A 37 28.02 -31.06 13.91
N LEU A 38 28.30 -29.79 14.21
CA LEU A 38 27.42 -28.67 13.87
C LEU A 38 27.15 -28.55 12.36
N LEU A 39 28.03 -29.07 11.49
CA LEU A 39 27.80 -29.12 10.04
C LEU A 39 26.81 -30.23 9.62
N THR A 40 25.87 -30.59 10.50
CA THR A 40 24.79 -31.52 10.17
C THR A 40 23.94 -30.94 9.03
N GLY A 41 23.75 -31.73 7.97
CA GLY A 41 23.17 -31.28 6.70
C GLY A 41 24.15 -31.32 5.54
N ILE A 42 25.46 -31.16 5.79
CA ILE A 42 26.51 -31.31 4.77
C ILE A 42 27.03 -32.76 4.76
N GLU A 43 27.01 -33.44 3.61
CA GLU A 43 27.76 -34.70 3.34
C GLU A 43 28.02 -35.60 4.56
N THR A 44 26.97 -36.21 5.11
CA THR A 44 27.04 -36.97 6.38
C THR A 44 28.13 -38.04 6.39
N LEU A 45 28.31 -38.79 5.31
CA LEU A 45 29.34 -39.82 5.22
C LEU A 45 30.76 -39.23 5.25
N LEU A 46 31.00 -38.15 4.50
CA LEU A 46 32.30 -37.47 4.49
C LEU A 46 32.65 -36.96 5.88
N ARG A 47 31.68 -36.35 6.58
CA ARG A 47 31.85 -35.87 7.95
C ARG A 47 32.27 -36.98 8.90
N ILE A 48 31.61 -38.15 8.81
CA ILE A 48 31.94 -39.32 9.65
C ILE A 48 33.36 -39.81 9.36
N TRP A 49 33.75 -39.94 8.10
CA TRP A 49 35.11 -40.35 7.72
C TRP A 49 36.18 -39.37 8.22
N ILE A 50 35.95 -38.06 8.07
CA ILE A 50 36.86 -37.03 8.63
C ILE A 50 36.95 -37.18 10.15
N GLY A 51 35.83 -37.36 10.83
CA GLY A 51 35.79 -37.59 12.28
C GLY A 51 36.62 -38.80 12.71
N ILE A 52 36.46 -39.94 12.04
CA ILE A 52 37.22 -41.17 12.30
C ILE A 52 38.72 -40.94 12.08
N ILE A 53 39.11 -40.29 10.97
CA ILE A 53 40.51 -39.99 10.65
C ILE A 53 41.12 -39.10 11.74
N ILE A 54 40.42 -38.05 12.18
CA ILE A 54 40.88 -37.16 13.25
C ILE A 54 41.04 -37.91 14.57
N ILE A 55 40.12 -38.81 14.92
CA ILE A 55 40.24 -39.65 16.12
C ILE A 55 41.48 -40.56 16.03
N ILE A 56 41.73 -41.18 14.87
CA ILE A 56 42.92 -42.02 14.67
C ILE A 56 44.20 -41.19 14.81
N ILE A 57 44.27 -40.02 14.16
CA ILE A 57 45.43 -39.12 14.27
C ILE A 57 45.62 -38.67 15.72
N TRP A 58 44.54 -38.34 16.42
CA TRP A 58 44.56 -37.97 17.83
C TRP A 58 45.15 -39.09 18.70
N LEU A 59 44.71 -40.34 18.52
CA LEU A 59 45.27 -41.50 19.22
C LEU A 59 46.75 -41.71 18.92
N ILE A 60 47.17 -41.56 17.66
CA ILE A 60 48.59 -41.66 17.26
C ILE A 60 49.41 -40.56 17.96
N CYS A 61 48.92 -39.32 17.98
CA CYS A 61 49.57 -38.21 18.69
C CYS A 61 49.69 -38.47 20.20
N LEU A 62 48.65 -39.05 20.83
CA LEU A 62 48.70 -39.46 22.25
C LEU A 62 49.78 -40.55 22.49
N LEU A 63 49.89 -41.54 21.59
CA LEU A 63 50.93 -42.57 21.69
C LEU A 63 52.35 -42.00 21.48
N ILE A 64 52.52 -41.05 20.56
CA ILE A 64 53.81 -40.39 20.30
C ILE A 64 54.21 -39.54 21.50
N THR A 65 53.31 -38.73 22.06
CA THR A 65 53.59 -37.91 23.25
C THR A 65 53.95 -38.77 24.47
N PHE A 66 53.26 -39.89 24.67
CA PHE A 66 53.61 -40.87 25.70
C PHE A 66 55.01 -41.46 25.50
N ARG A 67 55.39 -41.80 24.25
CA ARG A 67 56.75 -42.24 23.93
C ARG A 67 57.81 -41.16 24.15
N VAL A 68 57.49 -39.89 23.88
CA VAL A 68 58.37 -38.72 24.11
C VAL A 68 58.60 -38.47 25.60
N LEU A 69 57.61 -38.75 26.45
CA LEU A 69 57.76 -38.71 27.91
C LEU A 69 58.80 -39.73 28.40
N ILE A 70 58.85 -40.91 27.78
CA ILE A 70 59.80 -41.99 28.12
C ILE A 70 61.18 -41.79 27.45
N LYS A 71 61.22 -41.49 26.14
CA LYS A 71 62.46 -41.36 25.35
C LYS A 71 62.80 -39.88 25.08
N ARG A 72 64.05 -39.49 25.38
CA ARG A 72 64.50 -38.07 25.36
C ARG A 72 64.97 -37.54 24.00
N LYS A 73 65.16 -38.41 23.00
CA LYS A 73 65.67 -38.02 21.68
C LYS A 73 64.52 -37.41 20.85
N LYS A 74 64.76 -36.27 20.19
CA LYS A 74 63.81 -35.55 19.30
C LYS A 74 62.57 -34.90 19.97
N ARG A 75 62.55 -34.63 21.28
CA ARG A 75 61.38 -34.03 21.96
C ARG A 75 60.91 -32.71 21.31
N ILE A 76 61.85 -31.83 20.97
CA ILE A 76 61.58 -30.52 20.37
C ILE A 76 60.82 -30.66 19.04
N LEU A 77 61.26 -31.58 18.16
CA LEU A 77 60.63 -31.82 16.87
C LEU A 77 59.16 -32.26 17.03
N TYR A 78 58.89 -33.22 17.92
CA TYR A 78 57.53 -33.69 18.16
C TYR A 78 56.65 -32.61 18.79
N THR A 79 57.19 -31.79 19.70
CA THR A 79 56.46 -30.64 20.25
C THR A 79 56.06 -29.65 19.15
N ILE A 80 56.96 -29.34 18.21
CA ILE A 80 56.68 -28.45 17.07
C ILE A 80 55.57 -29.04 16.19
N LEU A 81 55.64 -30.32 15.85
CA LEU A 81 54.63 -30.98 15.01
C LEU A 81 53.25 -30.98 15.67
N ILE A 82 53.18 -31.22 16.98
CA ILE A 82 51.92 -31.18 17.74
C ILE A 82 51.35 -29.76 17.79
N LEU A 83 52.20 -28.75 18.02
CA LEU A 83 51.77 -27.36 17.99
C LEU A 83 51.23 -26.96 16.61
N LEU A 84 51.87 -27.42 15.53
CA LEU A 84 51.39 -27.19 14.16
C LEU A 84 50.04 -27.89 13.93
N TYR A 85 49.89 -29.14 14.36
CA TYR A 85 48.62 -29.87 14.29
C TYR A 85 47.50 -29.17 15.08
N ILE A 86 47.79 -28.76 16.32
CA ILE A 86 46.86 -27.98 17.16
C ILE A 86 46.47 -26.69 16.43
N GLY A 87 47.44 -25.97 15.85
CA GLY A 87 47.18 -24.74 15.10
C GLY A 87 46.24 -24.98 13.92
N VAL A 88 46.46 -26.03 13.13
CA VAL A 88 45.63 -26.38 11.97
C VAL A 88 44.21 -26.77 12.40
N ILE A 89 44.07 -27.68 13.37
CA ILE A 89 42.77 -28.18 13.85
C ILE A 89 41.96 -27.08 14.51
N SER A 90 42.58 -26.26 15.35
CA SER A 90 41.91 -25.13 15.99
C SER A 90 41.49 -24.09 14.96
N SER A 91 42.34 -23.77 13.97
CA SER A 91 41.99 -22.84 12.89
C SER A 91 40.82 -23.36 12.06
N ALA A 92 40.83 -24.65 11.71
CA ALA A 92 39.73 -25.28 11.00
C ALA A 92 38.43 -25.25 11.81
N GLY A 93 38.48 -25.56 13.11
CA GLY A 93 37.34 -25.47 14.01
C GLY A 93 36.77 -24.05 14.11
N ILE A 94 37.64 -23.05 14.24
CA ILE A 94 37.24 -21.62 14.29
C ILE A 94 36.56 -21.19 12.99
N ILE A 95 37.08 -21.59 11.83
CA ILE A 95 36.46 -21.26 10.53
C ILE A 95 35.05 -21.88 10.44
N ILE A 96 34.90 -23.14 10.82
CA ILE A 96 33.59 -23.82 10.83
C ILE A 96 32.62 -23.11 11.78
N SER A 97 33.06 -22.80 13.01
CA SER A 97 32.26 -22.10 14.01
C SER A 97 31.80 -20.72 13.54
N LYS A 98 32.69 -19.96 12.89
CA LYS A 98 32.40 -18.67 12.29
C LYS A 98 31.36 -18.76 11.18
N VAL A 99 31.45 -19.75 10.28
CA VAL A 99 30.44 -19.94 9.24
C VAL A 99 29.10 -20.36 9.86
N TYR A 100 29.12 -21.34 10.77
CA TYR A 100 27.91 -21.82 11.43
C TYR A 100 27.16 -20.71 12.15
N SER A 101 27.86 -19.92 12.99
CA SER A 101 27.24 -18.80 13.72
C SER A 101 26.58 -17.77 12.82
N LYS A 102 27.13 -17.49 11.63
CA LYS A 102 26.51 -16.53 10.69
C LYS A 102 25.26 -17.10 10.01
N ILE A 103 25.25 -18.40 9.71
CA ILE A 103 24.04 -19.08 9.22
C ILE A 103 22.98 -19.12 10.32
N ASP A 104 23.38 -19.40 11.55
CA ASP A 104 22.50 -19.45 12.71
C ASP A 104 21.83 -18.10 12.99
N VAL A 105 22.56 -17.00 12.81
CA VAL A 105 22.01 -15.64 12.92
C VAL A 105 20.92 -15.37 11.86
N ILE A 106 21.03 -15.93 10.64
CA ILE A 106 20.01 -15.76 9.58
C ILE A 106 18.78 -16.65 9.85
N SER A 107 19.02 -17.83 10.44
CA SER A 107 17.99 -18.79 10.81
C SER A 107 17.09 -18.24 11.91
N SER A 108 15.86 -17.93 11.51
CA SER A 108 14.82 -17.46 12.40
C SER A 108 14.14 -18.60 13.17
N SER A 109 14.40 -19.87 12.80
CA SER A 109 13.85 -21.03 13.52
C SER A 109 14.40 -21.19 14.93
N ASN A 110 15.58 -20.65 15.20
CA ASN A 110 16.23 -20.75 16.51
C ASN A 110 15.88 -19.55 17.42
N ASN A 111 15.32 -18.48 16.84
CA ASN A 111 14.73 -17.38 17.58
C ASN A 111 13.27 -17.70 17.83
N THR A 112 12.94 -18.11 19.05
CA THR A 112 11.56 -18.38 19.48
C THR A 112 10.68 -17.13 19.55
N TYR A 113 11.28 -15.93 19.43
CA TYR A 113 10.58 -14.65 19.60
C TYR A 113 10.77 -13.68 18.41
N ASN A 114 9.73 -12.91 18.12
CA ASN A 114 9.77 -11.67 17.35
C ASN A 114 9.81 -10.47 18.30
N ILE A 115 10.55 -9.44 17.96
CA ILE A 115 10.45 -8.13 18.64
C ILE A 115 9.37 -7.35 17.90
N HIS A 116 8.29 -7.04 18.61
CA HIS A 116 7.22 -6.17 18.14
C HIS A 116 7.37 -4.81 18.83
N SER A 117 7.00 -3.75 18.11
CA SER A 117 7.09 -2.39 18.63
C SER A 117 5.87 -1.58 18.21
N THR A 118 5.25 -0.93 19.20
CA THR A 118 4.14 0.00 18.98
C THR A 118 4.51 1.35 19.58
N SER A 119 4.10 2.42 18.92
CA SER A 119 4.31 3.79 19.33
C SER A 119 2.98 4.48 19.62
N ILE A 120 2.98 5.35 20.62
CA ILE A 120 1.94 6.36 20.79
C ILE A 120 2.30 7.54 19.90
N VAL A 121 1.41 7.90 19.01
CA VAL A 121 1.59 8.94 17.99
C VAL A 121 0.53 10.03 18.17
N THR A 122 0.90 11.27 17.90
CA THR A 122 0.01 12.43 17.87
C THR A 122 0.42 13.39 16.74
N LEU A 123 -0.39 14.41 16.45
CA LEU A 123 -0.03 15.46 15.52
C LEU A 123 1.06 16.38 16.09
N VAL A 124 1.93 16.93 15.24
CA VAL A 124 3.02 17.85 15.66
C VAL A 124 2.50 19.08 16.40
N GLY A 125 1.27 19.52 16.13
CA GLY A 125 0.63 20.64 16.84
C GLY A 125 0.29 20.37 18.31
N ASN A 126 0.25 19.10 18.74
CA ASN A 126 0.01 18.73 20.14
C ASN A 126 1.25 19.07 21.00
N LYS A 127 1.06 19.57 22.23
CA LYS A 127 2.16 20.01 23.12
C LYS A 127 2.87 18.88 23.86
N ALA A 128 2.30 17.68 23.92
CA ALA A 128 2.88 16.53 24.61
C ALA A 128 4.21 16.07 24.00
N ASN A 129 5.20 15.74 24.82
CA ASN A 129 6.50 15.21 24.38
C ASN A 129 6.90 13.92 25.10
N GLU A 130 6.28 13.62 26.24
CA GLU A 130 6.52 12.40 27.00
C GLU A 130 5.20 11.77 27.49
N LEU A 131 5.27 10.53 27.98
CA LEU A 131 4.09 9.75 28.38
C LEU A 131 3.28 10.44 29.50
N SER A 132 3.94 11.21 30.37
CA SER A 132 3.31 12.00 31.44
C SER A 132 2.36 13.07 30.93
N ASP A 133 2.61 13.60 29.73
CA ASP A 133 1.87 14.74 29.17
C ASP A 133 0.50 14.34 28.60
N ILE A 134 0.24 13.04 28.45
CA ILE A 134 -0.97 12.52 27.79
C ILE A 134 -2.20 12.68 28.70
N GLY A 135 -2.02 12.77 30.02
CA GLY A 135 -3.12 12.96 30.98
C GLY A 135 -4.23 11.90 30.85
N ASP A 136 -5.50 12.31 30.97
CA ASP A 136 -6.69 11.46 30.81
C ASP A 136 -7.27 11.46 29.37
N SER A 137 -6.46 11.87 28.38
CA SER A 137 -6.91 11.99 26.99
C SER A 137 -7.35 10.65 26.39
N LYS A 138 -8.16 10.70 25.33
CA LYS A 138 -8.59 9.51 24.59
C LYS A 138 -7.47 8.98 23.70
N ILE A 139 -7.27 7.67 23.69
CA ILE A 139 -6.25 7.01 22.85
C ILE A 139 -6.91 5.99 21.93
N GLY A 140 -6.69 6.12 20.62
CA GLY A 140 -7.16 5.16 19.62
C GLY A 140 -6.33 3.88 19.56
N ILE A 141 -6.98 2.73 19.45
CA ILE A 141 -6.39 1.41 19.18
C ILE A 141 -7.16 0.68 18.06
N VAL A 142 -6.56 -0.37 17.48
CA VAL A 142 -7.25 -1.22 16.50
C VAL A 142 -8.06 -2.29 17.22
N ARG A 143 -9.30 -2.54 16.81
CA ARG A 143 -10.24 -3.50 17.42
C ARG A 143 -9.82 -4.97 17.29
N ASP A 144 -8.98 -5.31 16.32
CA ASP A 144 -8.56 -6.69 16.10
C ASP A 144 -7.74 -7.22 17.28
N GLU A 145 -8.38 -8.06 18.11
CA GLU A 145 -7.75 -8.66 19.29
C GLU A 145 -6.53 -9.55 18.97
N ASN A 146 -6.41 -10.00 17.72
CA ASN A 146 -5.26 -10.77 17.25
C ASN A 146 -4.09 -9.88 16.81
N SER A 147 -4.31 -8.56 16.67
CA SER A 147 -3.25 -7.61 16.32
C SER A 147 -2.32 -7.41 17.51
N ILE A 148 -1.07 -7.86 17.34
CA ILE A 148 -0.04 -7.74 18.38
C ILE A 148 0.26 -6.27 18.65
N GLU A 149 0.65 -5.51 17.63
CA GLU A 149 0.99 -4.09 17.73
C GLU A 149 -0.24 -3.18 17.87
N GLY A 150 -1.38 -3.56 17.29
CA GLY A 150 -2.58 -2.70 17.24
C GLY A 150 -3.52 -2.84 18.43
N TYR A 151 -3.49 -3.96 19.16
CA TYR A 151 -4.39 -4.23 20.29
C TYR A 151 -3.68 -4.81 21.51
N GLN A 152 -2.98 -5.94 21.37
CA GLN A 152 -2.43 -6.67 22.53
C GLN A 152 -1.34 -5.87 23.26
N MET A 153 -0.40 -5.28 22.53
CA MET A 153 0.66 -4.43 23.10
C MET A 153 0.11 -3.13 23.69
N PRO A 154 -0.77 -2.36 23.02
CA PRO A 154 -1.44 -1.22 23.63
C PRO A 154 -2.11 -1.53 24.96
N GLN A 155 -2.92 -2.59 25.02
CA GLN A 155 -3.60 -3.04 26.24
C GLN A 155 -2.59 -3.38 27.35
N GLN A 156 -1.51 -4.08 27.02
CA GLN A 156 -0.44 -4.40 27.98
C GLN A 156 0.31 -3.16 28.46
N LEU A 157 0.60 -2.20 27.57
CA LEU A 157 1.28 -0.95 27.94
C LEU A 157 0.43 -0.14 28.91
N VAL A 158 -0.85 0.07 28.58
CA VAL A 158 -1.82 0.80 29.42
C VAL A 158 -1.88 0.18 30.81
N LYS A 159 -1.99 -1.16 30.88
CA LYS A 159 -1.98 -1.91 32.14
C LYS A 159 -0.66 -1.77 32.91
N ASN A 160 0.48 -1.93 32.23
CA ASN A 160 1.81 -1.94 32.86
C ASN A 160 2.23 -0.55 33.36
N LYS A 161 1.87 0.50 32.62
CA LYS A 161 2.14 1.90 32.97
C LYS A 161 1.05 2.55 33.81
N LYS A 162 -0.06 1.83 34.06
CA LYS A 162 -1.23 2.30 34.81
C LYS A 162 -1.80 3.61 34.24
N LEU A 163 -1.90 3.67 32.93
CA LEU A 163 -2.51 4.80 32.23
C LEU A 163 -4.01 4.81 32.53
N THR A 164 -4.57 5.98 32.84
CA THR A 164 -5.99 6.21 33.15
C THR A 164 -6.82 6.55 31.90
N ASN A 165 -6.17 6.65 30.75
CA ASN A 165 -6.75 7.00 29.45
C ASN A 165 -7.87 6.06 29.00
N GLU A 166 -8.91 6.63 28.38
CA GLU A 166 -9.95 5.87 27.69
C GLU A 166 -9.45 5.35 26.34
N LEU A 167 -9.57 4.04 26.11
CA LEU A 167 -9.21 3.41 24.84
C LEU A 167 -10.41 3.34 23.91
N ILE A 168 -10.25 3.88 22.69
CA ILE A 168 -11.28 3.88 21.65
C ILE A 168 -10.86 2.95 20.52
N GLU A 169 -11.73 2.00 20.19
CA GLU A 169 -11.43 0.94 19.23
C GLU A 169 -11.92 1.26 17.81
N TYR A 170 -11.00 1.19 16.87
CA TYR A 170 -11.22 1.42 15.44
C TYR A 170 -10.94 0.17 14.61
N ASP A 171 -11.56 0.05 13.44
CA ASP A 171 -11.48 -1.18 12.65
C ASP A 171 -10.07 -1.49 12.11
N ASN A 172 -9.28 -0.46 11.81
CA ASN A 172 -7.93 -0.59 11.24
C ASN A 172 -7.10 0.68 11.49
N TYR A 173 -5.80 0.61 11.23
CA TYR A 173 -4.86 1.71 11.45
C TYR A 173 -5.18 2.98 10.66
N ILE A 174 -5.82 2.87 9.48
CA ILE A 174 -6.08 4.03 8.64
C ILE A 174 -7.30 4.80 9.13
N THR A 175 -8.39 4.12 9.52
CA THR A 175 -9.52 4.78 10.17
C THR A 175 -9.07 5.51 11.44
N LEU A 176 -8.22 4.86 12.23
CA LEU A 176 -7.62 5.45 13.43
C LEU A 176 -6.71 6.66 13.11
N LEU A 177 -5.99 6.65 11.97
CA LEU A 177 -5.25 7.82 11.49
C LEU A 177 -6.18 8.96 11.02
N MET A 178 -7.26 8.66 10.30
CA MET A 178 -8.23 9.68 9.87
C MET A 178 -8.81 10.43 11.07
N GLU A 179 -9.20 9.69 12.11
CA GLU A 179 -9.79 10.24 13.33
C GLU A 179 -8.80 11.11 14.12
N LEU A 180 -7.50 10.77 14.09
CA LEU A 180 -6.44 11.63 14.62
C LEU A 180 -6.35 12.95 13.82
N TYR A 181 -6.39 12.88 12.50
CA TYR A 181 -6.28 14.05 11.62
C TYR A 181 -7.52 14.96 11.67
N GLU A 182 -8.71 14.39 11.88
CA GLU A 182 -9.96 15.12 12.10
C GLU A 182 -10.02 15.76 13.50
N GLY A 183 -9.15 15.35 14.43
CA GLY A 183 -9.09 15.86 15.80
C GLY A 183 -10.13 15.24 16.75
N ASN A 184 -10.73 14.11 16.38
CA ASN A 184 -11.68 13.39 17.23
C ASN A 184 -10.99 12.63 18.37
N ILE A 185 -9.70 12.32 18.20
CA ILE A 185 -8.82 11.68 19.19
C ILE A 185 -7.45 12.35 19.20
N ASP A 186 -6.84 12.47 20.38
CA ASP A 186 -5.58 13.20 20.55
C ASP A 186 -4.34 12.33 20.31
N TYR A 187 -4.46 11.03 20.58
CA TYR A 187 -3.36 10.07 20.53
C TYR A 187 -3.83 8.75 19.95
N ILE A 188 -2.90 8.04 19.31
CA ILE A 188 -3.18 6.74 18.71
C ILE A 188 -2.01 5.78 18.87
N PHE A 189 -2.31 4.49 18.92
CA PHE A 189 -1.30 3.45 18.81
C PHE A 189 -1.06 3.04 17.36
N LEU A 190 0.19 3.16 16.92
CA LEU A 190 0.63 2.74 15.60
C LEU A 190 1.91 1.91 15.66
N PRO A 191 2.14 0.97 14.72
CA PRO A 191 3.44 0.32 14.56
C PRO A 191 4.54 1.37 14.31
N THR A 192 5.77 1.13 14.77
CA THR A 192 6.86 2.12 14.66
C THR A 192 7.22 2.55 13.24
N ASN A 193 6.84 1.76 12.22
CA ASN A 193 7.06 2.06 10.81
C ASN A 193 5.86 2.69 10.09
N TYR A 194 4.84 3.16 10.82
CA TYR A 194 3.61 3.68 10.24
C TYR A 194 3.85 4.71 9.13
N ILE A 195 4.90 5.55 9.24
CA ILE A 195 5.30 6.49 8.18
C ILE A 195 5.50 5.76 6.84
N LEU A 196 6.23 4.64 6.84
CA LEU A 196 6.47 3.85 5.63
C LEU A 196 5.20 3.12 5.15
N MET A 197 4.29 2.79 6.07
CA MET A 197 3.03 2.12 5.74
C MET A 197 2.05 3.06 5.04
N PHE A 198 2.01 4.33 5.46
CA PHE A 198 0.92 5.26 5.11
C PHE A 198 1.34 6.43 4.21
N ASN A 199 2.62 6.76 4.06
CA ASN A 199 3.09 7.88 3.22
C ASN A 199 2.71 7.70 1.72
N ASP A 200 2.58 6.47 1.23
CA ASP A 200 2.14 6.21 -0.15
C ASP A 200 0.61 6.38 -0.34
N ILE A 201 -0.16 6.64 0.72
CA ILE A 201 -1.63 6.78 0.68
C ILE A 201 -2.01 8.26 0.53
N ASP A 202 -2.91 8.54 -0.42
CA ASP A 202 -3.48 9.87 -0.62
C ASP A 202 -4.17 10.33 0.68
N GLY A 203 -3.83 11.53 1.15
CA GLY A 203 -4.22 12.06 2.46
C GLY A 203 -3.14 11.98 3.55
N PHE A 204 -2.18 11.04 3.44
CA PHE A 204 -1.12 10.83 4.44
C PHE A 204 0.31 11.00 3.88
N LYS A 205 0.46 11.59 2.69
CA LYS A 205 1.76 11.81 2.03
C LYS A 205 2.77 12.60 2.87
N ASN A 206 2.30 13.43 3.79
CA ASN A 206 3.13 14.26 4.65
C ASN A 206 3.14 13.77 6.11
N ILE A 207 2.70 12.54 6.36
CA ILE A 207 2.57 11.98 7.72
C ILE A 207 3.85 12.08 8.53
N GLU A 208 5.02 11.94 7.90
CA GLU A 208 6.34 12.09 8.54
C GLU A 208 6.55 13.48 9.16
N SER A 209 6.05 14.53 8.51
CA SER A 209 6.17 15.92 8.99
C SER A 209 5.00 16.37 9.84
N GLU A 210 3.87 15.67 9.78
CA GLU A 210 2.61 16.06 10.43
C GLU A 210 2.40 15.37 11.78
N THR A 211 3.10 14.25 12.01
CA THR A 211 2.97 13.44 13.22
C THR A 211 4.28 13.37 14.01
N LYS A 212 4.18 13.09 15.31
CA LYS A 212 5.31 12.83 16.19
C LYS A 212 5.03 11.66 17.13
N ILE A 213 6.08 10.93 17.48
CA ILE A 213 6.03 9.82 18.44
C ILE A 213 6.25 10.37 19.85
N ILE A 214 5.36 10.02 20.78
CA ILE A 214 5.47 10.35 22.21
C ILE A 214 6.23 9.27 22.98
N TYR A 215 5.90 8.01 22.70
CA TYR A 215 6.49 6.88 23.40
C TYR A 215 6.51 5.65 22.49
N THR A 216 7.59 4.86 22.57
CA THR A 216 7.68 3.57 21.88
C THR A 216 7.80 2.46 22.92
N TYR A 217 6.96 1.45 22.77
CA TYR A 217 6.95 0.25 23.57
C TYR A 217 7.40 -0.94 22.72
N GLU A 218 8.40 -1.66 23.20
CA GLU A 218 8.94 -2.85 22.53
C GLU A 218 8.77 -4.09 23.41
N GLN A 219 8.36 -5.19 22.80
CA GLN A 219 8.17 -6.46 23.51
C GLN A 219 8.45 -7.66 22.61
N LYS A 220 8.87 -8.77 23.23
CA LYS A 220 9.10 -10.04 22.57
C LYS A 220 7.84 -10.90 22.60
N PHE A 221 7.38 -11.37 21.45
CA PHE A 221 6.26 -12.32 21.31
C PHE A 221 6.75 -13.62 20.69
N GLU A 222 6.19 -14.76 21.11
CA GLU A 222 6.56 -16.06 20.55
C GLU A 222 6.11 -16.18 19.08
N LYS A 223 7.00 -16.72 18.24
CA LYS A 223 6.69 -16.98 16.83
C LYS A 223 5.71 -18.15 16.72
N LYS A 224 4.51 -17.92 16.17
CA LYS A 224 3.65 -19.01 15.68
C LYS A 224 4.20 -19.52 14.33
N ILE A 225 4.74 -20.74 14.31
CA ILE A 225 5.26 -21.35 13.08
C ILE A 225 4.08 -22.01 12.35
N VAL A 226 3.68 -21.44 11.20
CA VAL A 226 2.60 -21.98 10.35
C VAL A 226 3.14 -22.73 9.13
N ALA A 227 4.33 -22.35 8.64
CA ALA A 227 4.89 -22.91 7.41
C ALA A 227 5.10 -24.44 7.52
N LYS A 228 4.49 -25.18 6.59
CA LYS A 228 4.59 -26.64 6.53
C LYS A 228 5.96 -27.03 5.98
N LYS A 229 6.92 -27.29 6.87
CA LYS A 229 8.29 -27.63 6.47
C LYS A 229 8.35 -28.95 5.70
N THR A 230 9.25 -29.02 4.74
CA THR A 230 9.57 -30.23 3.96
C THR A 230 11.09 -30.42 3.93
N SER A 231 11.61 -31.52 3.39
CA SER A 231 13.05 -31.64 3.17
C SER A 231 13.48 -30.82 1.95
N VAL A 232 14.63 -30.14 2.01
CA VAL A 232 15.22 -29.44 0.84
C VAL A 232 15.62 -30.38 -0.32
N LYS A 233 15.48 -31.70 -0.14
CA LYS A 233 15.67 -32.73 -1.18
C LYS A 233 14.38 -33.08 -1.92
N GLU A 234 13.23 -32.71 -1.36
CA GLU A 234 11.91 -32.85 -1.99
C GLU A 234 11.49 -31.54 -2.66
N PRO A 235 10.53 -31.56 -3.60
CA PRO A 235 10.01 -30.32 -4.17
C PRO A 235 9.45 -29.40 -3.07
N PHE A 236 9.79 -28.12 -3.14
CA PHE A 236 9.40 -27.14 -2.13
C PHE A 236 9.09 -25.77 -2.74
N THR A 237 8.36 -24.96 -1.98
CA THR A 237 8.01 -23.58 -2.29
C THR A 237 8.71 -22.64 -1.31
N LEU A 238 9.32 -21.59 -1.86
CA LEU A 238 10.01 -20.51 -1.16
C LEU A 238 9.37 -19.16 -1.51
N LEU A 239 8.99 -18.39 -0.50
CA LEU A 239 8.57 -17.00 -0.64
C LEU A 239 9.74 -16.05 -0.37
N LEU A 240 10.17 -15.30 -1.38
CA LEU A 240 11.10 -14.18 -1.19
C LEU A 240 10.32 -12.90 -0.94
N MET A 241 10.66 -12.21 0.15
CA MET A 241 10.06 -10.94 0.56
C MET A 241 11.14 -9.85 0.63
N GLY A 242 10.97 -8.80 -0.17
CA GLY A 242 11.78 -7.60 -0.08
C GLY A 242 11.11 -6.56 0.83
N VAL A 243 11.82 -6.15 1.88
CA VAL A 243 11.35 -5.12 2.82
C VAL A 243 11.96 -3.77 2.45
N ASP A 244 11.10 -2.78 2.24
CA ASP A 244 11.49 -1.40 1.96
C ASP A 244 11.98 -0.70 3.24
N SER A 245 13.24 -0.92 3.57
CA SER A 245 13.87 -0.37 4.76
C SER A 245 15.28 0.10 4.47
N VAL A 246 15.56 1.33 4.91
CA VAL A 246 16.89 1.94 4.93
C VAL A 246 17.70 1.51 6.15
N LYS A 247 17.09 0.83 7.13
CA LYS A 247 17.77 0.37 8.35
C LYS A 247 18.75 -0.75 8.05
N GLU A 248 19.84 -0.80 8.82
CA GLU A 248 20.88 -1.82 8.66
C GLU A 248 20.44 -3.21 9.14
N ASN A 249 19.56 -3.32 10.12
CA ASN A 249 19.09 -4.61 10.63
C ASN A 249 17.66 -4.90 10.16
N ILE A 250 17.46 -6.07 9.57
CA ILE A 250 16.15 -6.52 9.10
C ILE A 250 15.15 -6.71 10.25
N ARG A 251 15.64 -7.02 11.45
CA ARG A 251 14.79 -7.23 12.64
C ARG A 251 14.22 -5.93 13.19
N ASP A 252 14.87 -4.81 12.89
CA ASP A 252 14.42 -3.47 13.28
C ASP A 252 13.52 -2.86 12.18
N SER A 253 13.36 -3.57 11.07
CA SER A 253 12.55 -3.19 9.92
C SER A 253 11.20 -3.87 10.03
N SER A 254 10.15 -3.07 10.11
CA SER A 254 8.79 -3.60 10.11
C SER A 254 8.37 -4.09 8.71
N PHE A 255 7.30 -4.86 8.69
CA PHE A 255 6.88 -5.69 7.57
C PHE A 255 6.23 -4.87 6.46
N ASN A 256 7.03 -4.47 5.47
CA ASN A 256 6.52 -3.97 4.20
C ASN A 256 6.69 -5.09 3.14
N GLY A 257 5.58 -5.67 2.68
CA GLY A 257 5.54 -6.70 1.64
C GLY A 257 5.65 -6.13 0.23
N ASP A 258 6.57 -5.19 -0.01
CA ASP A 258 6.63 -4.40 -1.24
C ASP A 258 7.11 -5.18 -2.48
N SER A 259 7.80 -6.29 -2.24
CA SER A 259 8.31 -7.20 -3.25
C SER A 259 8.03 -8.63 -2.81
N LEU A 260 7.13 -9.30 -3.52
CA LEU A 260 6.75 -10.69 -3.25
C LEU A 260 7.12 -11.54 -4.45
N MET A 261 7.93 -12.57 -4.23
CA MET A 261 8.31 -13.52 -5.27
C MET A 261 8.17 -14.95 -4.78
N LEU A 262 7.26 -15.69 -5.39
CA LEU A 262 6.98 -17.08 -5.07
C LEU A 262 7.78 -17.98 -6.00
N ILE A 263 8.64 -18.82 -5.42
CA ILE A 263 9.53 -19.73 -6.14
C ILE A 263 9.14 -21.16 -5.79
N THR A 264 8.85 -21.99 -6.78
CA THR A 264 8.86 -23.45 -6.57
C THR A 264 10.15 -24.01 -7.10
N PHE A 265 10.73 -24.97 -6.39
CA PHE A 265 11.95 -25.65 -6.81
C PHE A 265 11.79 -27.15 -6.65
N ASN A 266 12.21 -27.88 -7.68
CA ASN A 266 12.24 -29.32 -7.68
C ASN A 266 13.69 -29.82 -7.75
N PRO A 267 14.28 -30.27 -6.63
CA PRO A 267 15.65 -30.77 -6.59
C PRO A 267 15.91 -31.98 -7.49
N LYS A 268 14.87 -32.77 -7.81
CA LYS A 268 14.98 -33.99 -8.61
C LYS A 268 15.15 -33.65 -10.10
N THR A 269 14.41 -32.66 -10.58
CA THR A 269 14.46 -32.21 -11.99
C THR A 269 15.39 -31.01 -12.20
N LEU A 270 15.81 -30.34 -11.13
CA LEU A 270 16.53 -29.06 -11.15
C LEU A 270 15.75 -27.92 -11.83
N ASN A 271 14.42 -28.00 -11.83
CA ASN A 271 13.57 -26.94 -12.38
C ASN A 271 13.05 -26.01 -11.28
N ALA A 272 13.00 -24.72 -11.60
CA ALA A 272 12.44 -23.68 -10.75
C ALA A 272 11.37 -22.91 -11.52
N THR A 273 10.27 -22.55 -10.86
CA THR A 273 9.37 -21.53 -11.38
C THR A 273 9.48 -20.29 -10.53
N ILE A 274 9.52 -19.10 -11.14
CA ILE A 274 9.61 -17.84 -10.42
C ILE A 274 8.42 -16.97 -10.79
N LEU A 275 7.57 -16.65 -9.81
CA LEU A 275 6.44 -15.75 -9.96
C LEU A 275 6.65 -14.49 -9.12
N SER A 276 6.66 -13.31 -9.72
CA SER A 276 6.52 -12.06 -8.97
C SER A 276 5.03 -11.74 -8.80
N ILE A 277 4.62 -11.44 -7.57
CA ILE A 277 3.25 -11.03 -7.23
C ILE A 277 3.25 -9.51 -7.06
N PRO A 278 2.52 -8.74 -7.88
CA PRO A 278 2.43 -7.29 -7.75
C PRO A 278 1.91 -6.88 -6.36
N ARG A 279 2.47 -5.84 -5.75
CA ARG A 279 2.10 -5.45 -4.37
C ARG A 279 0.66 -4.96 -4.24
N ASP A 280 0.11 -4.42 -5.32
CA ASP A 280 -1.25 -3.89 -5.43
C ASP A 280 -2.26 -4.96 -5.89
N SER A 281 -1.86 -6.25 -5.92
CA SER A 281 -2.75 -7.36 -6.32
C SER A 281 -3.99 -7.38 -5.42
N TYR A 282 -5.18 -7.33 -6.04
CA TYR A 282 -6.46 -7.36 -5.31
C TYR A 282 -6.87 -8.80 -4.99
N VAL A 283 -6.61 -9.24 -3.77
CA VAL A 283 -6.80 -10.63 -3.32
C VAL A 283 -7.47 -10.69 -1.94
N PRO A 284 -8.16 -11.81 -1.60
CA PRO A 284 -8.71 -12.01 -0.26
C PRO A 284 -7.61 -12.02 0.79
N ILE A 285 -7.65 -11.10 1.77
CA ILE A 285 -6.63 -11.02 2.81
C ILE A 285 -6.99 -11.98 3.94
N ALA A 286 -6.10 -12.95 4.21
CA ALA A 286 -6.42 -14.08 5.09
C ALA A 286 -6.76 -13.69 6.54
N CYS A 287 -6.20 -12.58 7.03
CA CYS A 287 -6.44 -12.07 8.38
C CYS A 287 -7.56 -11.04 8.47
N PHE A 288 -8.17 -10.62 7.36
CA PHE A 288 -9.29 -9.68 7.41
C PHE A 288 -10.59 -10.41 7.75
N ALA A 289 -11.49 -9.73 8.46
CA ALA A 289 -12.84 -10.22 8.70
C ALA A 289 -13.52 -10.57 7.36
N GLY A 290 -14.13 -11.76 7.29
CA GLY A 290 -14.74 -12.28 6.06
C GLY A 290 -13.77 -12.46 4.88
N GLN A 291 -12.45 -12.44 5.13
CA GLN A 291 -11.40 -12.46 4.10
C GLN A 291 -11.63 -11.43 2.99
N ARG A 292 -12.05 -10.22 3.38
CA ARG A 292 -12.26 -9.11 2.47
C ARG A 292 -11.04 -8.89 1.57
N LYS A 293 -11.29 -8.61 0.28
CA LYS A 293 -10.25 -8.34 -0.69
C LYS A 293 -9.65 -6.95 -0.47
N ASN A 294 -8.34 -6.86 -0.62
CA ASN A 294 -7.58 -5.62 -0.62
C ASN A 294 -6.26 -5.85 -1.37
N LYS A 295 -5.41 -4.83 -1.46
CA LYS A 295 -4.02 -4.96 -1.90
C LYS A 295 -3.29 -5.98 -1.04
N ILE A 296 -2.60 -6.92 -1.67
CA ILE A 296 -1.83 -7.94 -0.97
C ILE A 296 -0.79 -7.34 -0.01
N THR A 297 -0.22 -6.16 -0.32
CA THR A 297 0.73 -5.48 0.57
C THR A 297 0.16 -5.16 1.95
N HIS A 298 -1.16 -5.00 2.10
CA HIS A 298 -1.79 -4.76 3.41
C HIS A 298 -1.75 -6.00 4.31
N ALA A 299 -1.61 -7.21 3.75
CA ALA A 299 -1.41 -8.42 4.56
C ALA A 299 -0.11 -8.35 5.38
N ALA A 300 0.90 -7.61 4.92
CA ALA A 300 2.16 -7.45 5.62
C ALA A 300 2.01 -6.66 6.93
N TRP A 301 1.02 -5.77 7.03
CA TRP A 301 0.72 -5.01 8.26
C TRP A 301 0.34 -5.91 9.44
N TYR A 302 -0.07 -7.16 9.15
CA TYR A 302 -0.46 -8.17 10.13
C TYR A 302 0.61 -9.27 10.26
N GLY A 303 1.83 -9.01 9.79
CA GLY A 303 2.99 -9.90 9.87
C GLY A 303 3.07 -10.97 8.77
N GLU A 304 4.15 -11.76 8.78
CA GLU A 304 4.41 -12.74 7.72
C GLU A 304 3.35 -13.83 7.63
N GLN A 305 2.71 -14.17 8.75
CA GLN A 305 1.70 -15.23 8.77
C GLN A 305 0.48 -14.85 7.95
N CYS A 306 0.01 -13.60 8.03
CA CYS A 306 -1.10 -13.16 7.21
C CYS A 306 -0.70 -13.12 5.73
N MET A 307 0.50 -12.65 5.41
CA MET A 307 1.02 -12.66 4.03
C MET A 307 1.12 -14.08 3.45
N ILE A 308 1.73 -15.02 4.18
CA ILE A 308 1.90 -16.41 3.75
C ILE A 308 0.53 -17.05 3.52
N LYS A 309 -0.38 -16.98 4.49
CA LYS A 309 -1.73 -17.54 4.35
C LYS A 309 -2.52 -16.89 3.22
N THR A 310 -2.36 -15.58 3.01
CA THR A 310 -3.00 -14.87 1.90
C THR A 310 -2.56 -15.48 0.57
N ILE A 311 -1.25 -15.64 0.36
CA ILE A 311 -0.70 -16.26 -0.86
C ILE A 311 -1.14 -17.71 -0.99
N GLU A 312 -1.05 -18.52 0.07
CA GLU A 312 -1.49 -19.91 0.07
C GLU A 312 -2.97 -20.03 -0.31
N ASN A 313 -3.84 -19.17 0.23
CA ASN A 313 -5.28 -19.21 -0.03
C ASN A 313 -5.63 -18.91 -1.49
N PHE A 314 -5.05 -17.87 -2.09
CA PHE A 314 -5.43 -17.51 -3.47
C PHE A 314 -4.69 -18.34 -4.55
N THR A 315 -3.52 -18.90 -4.23
CA THR A 315 -2.75 -19.75 -5.17
C THR A 315 -3.03 -21.24 -4.97
N GLY A 316 -3.46 -21.67 -3.79
CA GLY A 316 -3.58 -23.08 -3.40
C GLY A 316 -2.24 -23.81 -3.39
N ILE A 317 -1.14 -23.11 -3.11
CA ILE A 317 0.23 -23.66 -3.03
C ILE A 317 0.77 -23.42 -1.62
N ASP A 318 1.06 -24.51 -0.89
CA ASP A 318 1.70 -24.46 0.43
C ASP A 318 3.10 -23.81 0.32
N ILE A 319 3.40 -22.87 1.23
CA ILE A 319 4.70 -22.22 1.35
C ILE A 319 5.51 -22.90 2.45
N ASN A 320 6.59 -23.60 2.06
CA ASN A 320 7.43 -24.31 3.03
C ASN A 320 8.42 -23.36 3.72
N TYR A 321 8.97 -22.42 2.95
CA TYR A 321 10.01 -21.52 3.40
C TYR A 321 9.77 -20.08 3.00
N TYR A 322 10.31 -19.14 3.77
CA TYR A 322 10.43 -17.75 3.36
C TYR A 322 11.83 -17.20 3.58
N VAL A 323 12.21 -16.19 2.80
CA VAL A 323 13.39 -15.37 3.00
C VAL A 323 12.97 -13.91 2.94
N LYS A 324 13.33 -13.14 3.97
CA LYS A 324 13.18 -11.69 4.02
C LYS A 324 14.54 -11.04 3.81
N ILE A 325 14.58 -9.97 3.03
CA ILE A 325 15.78 -9.17 2.79
C ILE A 325 15.44 -7.69 2.65
N ASN A 326 16.26 -6.79 3.21
CA ASN A 326 16.10 -5.35 3.02
C ASN A 326 17.04 -4.79 1.94
N PHE A 327 16.92 -3.50 1.65
CA PHE A 327 17.72 -2.81 0.63
C PHE A 327 19.23 -2.96 0.87
N LYS A 328 19.67 -2.74 2.11
CA LYS A 328 21.07 -2.91 2.51
C LYS A 328 21.55 -4.35 2.25
N GLY A 329 20.71 -5.33 2.54
CA GLY A 329 20.95 -6.75 2.25
C GLY A 329 21.20 -7.02 0.77
N VAL A 330 20.32 -6.51 -0.11
CA VAL A 330 20.48 -6.67 -1.57
C VAL A 330 21.79 -6.04 -2.05
N VAL A 331 22.06 -4.80 -1.65
CA VAL A 331 23.30 -4.08 -2.03
C VAL A 331 24.54 -4.85 -1.59
N LYS A 332 24.57 -5.26 -0.32
CA LYS A 332 25.67 -6.02 0.29
C LYS A 332 25.88 -7.38 -0.37
N LEU A 333 24.80 -8.12 -0.63
CA LEU A 333 24.81 -9.40 -1.33
C LEU A 333 25.47 -9.27 -2.71
N VAL A 334 24.99 -8.34 -3.54
CA VAL A 334 25.53 -8.14 -4.89
C VAL A 334 26.98 -7.65 -4.85
N ASN A 335 27.32 -6.74 -3.94
CA ASN A 335 28.69 -6.26 -3.78
C ASN A 335 29.65 -7.38 -3.34
N ALA A 336 29.24 -8.23 -2.41
CA ALA A 336 30.04 -9.37 -1.93
C ALA A 336 30.26 -10.44 -3.02
N LEU A 337 29.32 -10.54 -3.98
CA LEU A 337 29.47 -11.34 -5.19
C LEU A 337 30.38 -10.70 -6.25
N GLY A 338 30.84 -9.46 -6.01
CA GLY A 338 31.65 -8.68 -6.94
C GLY A 338 30.85 -8.10 -8.12
N GLY A 339 29.53 -7.92 -7.94
CA GLY A 339 28.58 -7.47 -8.97
C GLY A 339 27.94 -8.61 -9.76
N ILE A 340 26.84 -8.31 -10.45
CA ILE A 340 26.07 -9.25 -11.28
C ILE A 340 25.94 -8.75 -12.72
N GLU A 341 25.88 -9.65 -13.69
CA GLU A 341 25.63 -9.27 -15.09
C GLU A 341 24.13 -9.26 -15.37
N VAL A 342 23.62 -8.15 -15.89
CA VAL A 342 22.20 -7.99 -16.20
C VAL A 342 22.05 -7.29 -17.55
N ASN A 343 21.11 -7.75 -18.37
CA ASN A 343 20.67 -7.02 -19.56
C ASN A 343 19.56 -6.05 -19.18
N VAL A 344 19.91 -4.78 -18.97
CA VAL A 344 18.97 -3.76 -18.51
C VAL A 344 18.02 -3.38 -19.66
N PRO A 345 16.69 -3.44 -19.45
CA PRO A 345 15.73 -3.35 -20.55
C PRO A 345 15.63 -1.95 -21.15
N ILE A 346 15.81 -0.91 -20.34
CA ILE A 346 15.69 0.50 -20.72
C ILE A 346 16.68 1.37 -19.94
N GLU A 347 16.94 2.57 -20.43
CA GLU A 347 17.72 3.57 -19.70
C GLU A 347 16.84 4.31 -18.69
N PHE A 348 17.35 4.51 -17.47
CA PHE A 348 16.64 5.24 -16.41
C PHE A 348 17.56 5.68 -15.28
N CYS A 349 17.04 6.52 -14.37
CA CYS A 349 17.68 6.88 -13.12
C CYS A 349 16.75 6.64 -11.91
N GLU A 350 17.29 6.07 -10.83
CA GLU A 350 16.57 5.79 -9.58
C GLU A 350 17.42 6.14 -8.34
N GLN A 351 16.78 6.30 -7.19
CA GLN A 351 17.45 6.55 -5.91
C GLN A 351 18.32 5.38 -5.42
N ASP A 352 19.27 5.70 -4.55
CA ASP A 352 20.10 4.74 -3.82
C ASP A 352 19.35 4.06 -2.65
N SER A 353 20.04 3.15 -1.96
CA SER A 353 19.53 2.45 -0.77
C SER A 353 19.20 3.35 0.43
N ASN A 354 19.58 4.63 0.41
CA ASN A 354 19.24 5.62 1.43
C ASN A 354 18.08 6.53 1.01
N ARG A 355 17.43 6.24 -0.13
CA ARG A 355 16.37 7.08 -0.72
C ARG A 355 16.83 8.51 -1.03
N ASN A 356 18.12 8.70 -1.32
CA ASN A 356 18.66 10.01 -1.66
C ASN A 356 18.09 10.52 -2.99
N ARG A 357 17.38 11.66 -2.96
CA ARG A 357 16.75 12.28 -4.13
C ARG A 357 17.71 13.08 -5.02
N LYS A 358 18.85 13.52 -4.46
CA LYS A 358 19.80 14.43 -5.13
C LYS A 358 20.76 13.67 -6.05
N ASN A 359 21.30 12.56 -5.58
CA ASN A 359 22.28 11.76 -6.32
C ASN A 359 21.65 10.44 -6.79
N LYS A 360 20.98 10.49 -7.94
CA LYS A 360 20.35 9.30 -8.54
C LYS A 360 21.39 8.42 -9.24
N ILE A 361 21.15 7.11 -9.21
CA ILE A 361 21.90 6.10 -9.93
C ILE A 361 21.25 5.92 -11.30
N CYS A 362 22.02 6.14 -12.36
CA CYS A 362 21.54 5.98 -13.74
C CYS A 362 22.11 4.72 -14.37
N LEU A 363 21.24 3.95 -15.02
CA LEU A 363 21.58 2.74 -15.76
C LEU A 363 21.24 2.91 -17.23
N LYS A 364 22.17 2.48 -18.11
CA LYS A 364 21.93 2.45 -19.55
C LYS A 364 21.23 1.15 -19.94
N LYS A 365 20.51 1.20 -21.07
CA LYS A 365 19.96 0.00 -21.71
C LYS A 365 21.10 -0.92 -22.20
N GLY A 366 20.91 -2.23 -22.07
CA GLY A 366 21.83 -3.26 -22.58
C GLY A 366 22.53 -4.05 -21.48
N LYS A 367 23.41 -4.98 -21.90
CA LYS A 367 24.19 -5.82 -21.00
C LYS A 367 25.23 -4.99 -20.26
N GLN A 368 25.21 -5.04 -18.94
CA GLN A 368 26.19 -4.38 -18.09
C GLN A 368 26.36 -5.11 -16.76
N LYS A 369 27.50 -4.90 -16.13
CA LYS A 369 27.80 -5.41 -14.80
C LYS A 369 27.32 -4.40 -13.76
N LEU A 370 26.33 -4.80 -12.96
CA LEU A 370 25.74 -3.99 -11.91
C LEU A 370 26.41 -4.27 -10.57
N ASN A 371 26.79 -3.20 -9.85
CA ASN A 371 27.08 -3.27 -8.43
C ASN A 371 25.77 -3.31 -7.60
N GLY A 372 25.87 -3.36 -6.28
CA GLY A 372 24.71 -3.51 -5.41
C GLY A 372 23.72 -2.36 -5.45
N GLU A 373 24.20 -1.12 -5.47
CA GLU A 373 23.34 0.06 -5.55
C GLU A 373 22.63 0.13 -6.92
N GLN A 374 23.35 -0.20 -7.99
CA GLN A 374 22.79 -0.31 -9.33
C GLN A 374 21.75 -1.44 -9.46
N ALA A 375 22.02 -2.60 -8.87
CA ALA A 375 21.07 -3.71 -8.84
C ALA A 375 19.79 -3.34 -8.07
N LEU A 376 19.93 -2.65 -6.93
CA LEU A 376 18.79 -2.15 -6.16
C LEU A 376 18.00 -1.09 -6.94
N ALA A 377 18.68 -0.16 -7.61
CA ALA A 377 18.05 0.85 -8.47
C ALA A 377 17.18 0.20 -9.54
N LEU A 378 17.66 -0.87 -10.20
CA LEU A 378 16.87 -1.64 -11.15
C LEU A 378 15.68 -2.37 -10.52
N ALA A 379 15.85 -2.96 -9.34
CA ALA A 379 14.78 -3.64 -8.61
C ALA A 379 13.67 -2.68 -8.11
N ARG A 380 13.98 -1.40 -7.94
CA ARG A 380 13.06 -0.36 -7.43
C ARG A 380 12.39 0.47 -8.52
N TYR A 381 12.95 0.48 -9.73
CA TYR A 381 12.49 1.38 -10.78
C TYR A 381 11.03 1.12 -11.22
N ARG A 382 10.21 2.18 -11.17
CA ARG A 382 8.79 2.21 -11.60
C ARG A 382 8.41 3.41 -12.48
N LYS A 383 9.23 4.47 -12.55
CA LYS A 383 8.73 5.80 -12.97
C LYS A 383 8.22 5.92 -14.41
N SER A 384 8.60 5.02 -15.31
CA SER A 384 8.08 4.97 -16.68
C SER A 384 7.22 3.72 -16.95
N ILE A 385 6.97 2.90 -15.92
CA ILE A 385 6.72 1.47 -16.08
C ILE A 385 5.81 0.92 -14.96
N ASN A 386 4.83 0.08 -15.30
CA ASN A 386 3.92 -0.56 -14.32
C ASN A 386 4.61 -1.54 -13.35
N ASP A 387 3.93 -1.89 -12.24
CA ASP A 387 4.49 -2.74 -11.16
C ASP A 387 4.91 -4.15 -11.64
N ILE A 388 4.27 -4.62 -12.72
CA ILE A 388 4.57 -5.92 -13.34
C ILE A 388 6.02 -5.96 -13.84
N ILE A 389 6.46 -4.92 -14.54
CA ILE A 389 7.83 -4.89 -15.07
C ILE A 389 8.84 -4.65 -13.94
N ARG A 390 8.48 -3.95 -12.86
CA ARG A 390 9.32 -3.93 -11.64
C ARG A 390 9.57 -5.36 -11.13
N GLY A 391 8.52 -6.18 -11.07
CA GLY A 391 8.64 -7.61 -10.76
C GLY A 391 9.57 -8.36 -11.71
N GLN A 392 9.52 -8.05 -13.02
CA GLN A 392 10.42 -8.63 -14.02
C GLN A 392 11.88 -8.21 -13.79
N ASN A 393 12.12 -6.95 -13.48
CA ASN A 393 13.45 -6.45 -13.14
C ASN A 393 14.00 -7.18 -11.90
N GLN A 394 13.17 -7.41 -10.88
CA GLN A 394 13.56 -8.19 -9.70
C GLN A 394 13.91 -9.65 -10.07
N GLN A 395 13.17 -10.28 -10.98
CA GLN A 395 13.51 -11.61 -11.50
C GLN A 395 14.88 -11.61 -12.20
N LEU A 396 15.22 -10.56 -12.96
CA LEU A 396 16.55 -10.42 -13.59
C LEU A 396 17.67 -10.30 -12.53
N ILE A 397 17.43 -9.59 -11.43
CA ILE A 397 18.40 -9.49 -10.33
C ILE A 397 18.61 -10.85 -9.67
N VAL A 398 17.54 -11.58 -9.35
CA VAL A 398 17.62 -12.93 -8.75
C VAL A 398 18.38 -13.88 -9.68
N GLU A 399 18.07 -13.85 -10.98
CA GLU A 399 18.77 -14.64 -12.01
C GLU A 399 20.27 -14.30 -12.07
N GLY A 400 20.62 -13.01 -12.04
CA GLY A 400 22.01 -12.55 -11.99
C GLY A 400 22.76 -13.01 -10.74
N ILE A 401 22.10 -12.96 -9.57
CA ILE A 401 22.63 -13.45 -8.29
C ILE A 401 22.87 -14.96 -8.36
N MET A 402 21.90 -15.74 -8.85
CA MET A 402 22.03 -17.19 -8.99
C MET A 402 23.17 -17.57 -9.94
N ASN A 403 23.27 -16.87 -11.07
CA ASN A 403 24.36 -17.06 -12.03
C ASN A 403 25.72 -16.74 -11.43
N LYS A 404 25.83 -15.75 -10.54
CA LYS A 404 27.10 -15.39 -9.90
C LYS A 404 27.45 -16.29 -8.71
N ALA A 405 26.45 -16.76 -7.97
CA ALA A 405 26.64 -17.58 -6.78
C ALA A 405 27.29 -18.95 -7.08
N LYS A 406 27.05 -19.53 -8.27
CA LYS A 406 27.66 -20.80 -8.69
C LYS A 406 29.19 -20.74 -8.81
N ASP A 407 29.75 -19.56 -9.04
CA ASP A 407 31.19 -19.38 -9.25
C ASP A 407 31.95 -19.32 -7.92
N ILE A 408 31.25 -19.28 -6.78
CA ILE A 408 31.85 -19.22 -5.45
C ILE A 408 32.48 -20.57 -5.11
N LYS A 409 33.81 -20.62 -5.14
CA LYS A 409 34.60 -21.82 -4.79
C LYS A 409 35.31 -21.71 -3.43
N SER A 410 35.29 -20.52 -2.81
CA SER A 410 36.07 -20.23 -1.60
C SER A 410 35.19 -20.11 -0.36
N ILE A 411 35.54 -20.86 0.69
CA ILE A 411 34.88 -20.79 2.00
C ILE A 411 35.01 -19.40 2.63
N ASN A 412 36.11 -18.67 2.36
CA ASN A 412 36.30 -17.32 2.86
C ASN A 412 35.33 -16.33 2.20
N THR A 413 35.04 -16.52 0.91
CA THR A 413 34.04 -15.72 0.19
C THR A 413 32.63 -16.02 0.72
N ILE A 414 32.31 -17.30 0.99
CA ILE A 414 31.05 -17.69 1.64
C ILE A 414 30.93 -17.04 3.02
N TYR A 415 31.98 -17.10 3.84
CA TYR A 415 31.98 -16.47 5.16
C TYR A 415 31.75 -14.96 5.05
N LYS A 416 32.51 -14.25 4.19
CA LYS A 416 32.32 -12.81 3.97
C LYS A 416 30.91 -12.48 3.51
N LEU A 417 30.35 -13.29 2.61
CA LEU A 417 28.99 -13.13 2.12
C LEU A 417 27.99 -13.22 3.27
N LEU A 418 28.03 -14.32 4.03
CA LEU A 418 27.16 -14.55 5.18
C LEU A 418 27.33 -13.49 6.25
N ASP A 419 28.56 -13.12 6.58
CA ASP A 419 28.88 -12.09 7.56
C ASP A 419 28.24 -10.75 7.17
N THR A 420 28.35 -10.37 5.89
CA THR A 420 27.82 -9.10 5.39
C THR A 420 26.28 -9.09 5.37
N ILE A 421 25.63 -10.21 5.01
CA ILE A 421 24.17 -10.24 4.85
C ILE A 421 23.40 -10.72 6.10
N SER A 422 24.09 -11.29 7.09
CA SER A 422 23.44 -11.99 8.20
C SER A 422 22.46 -11.16 9.03
N ILE A 423 22.73 -9.86 9.18
CA ILE A 423 21.84 -8.93 9.88
C ILE A 423 20.75 -8.34 8.97
N ASN A 424 20.88 -8.53 7.66
CA ASN A 424 20.01 -7.97 6.63
C ASN A 424 19.03 -8.99 6.03
N MET A 425 19.12 -10.25 6.46
CA MET A 425 18.36 -11.37 5.92
C MET A 425 17.80 -12.23 7.06
N GLU A 426 16.56 -12.70 6.91
CA GLU A 426 15.90 -13.59 7.86
C GLU A 426 15.17 -14.71 7.12
N THR A 427 15.15 -15.93 7.66
CA THR A 427 14.42 -17.07 7.08
C THR A 427 13.87 -18.02 8.14
N ASN A 428 12.73 -18.67 7.89
CA ASN A 428 12.24 -19.75 8.76
C ASN A 428 12.99 -21.09 8.60
N MET A 429 13.94 -21.19 7.66
CA MET A 429 14.81 -22.36 7.55
C MET A 429 15.70 -22.45 8.79
N SER A 430 15.84 -23.67 9.32
CA SER A 430 16.82 -23.98 10.36
C SER A 430 18.23 -24.00 9.80
N THR A 431 19.23 -23.85 10.67
CA THR A 431 20.65 -23.92 10.31
C THR A 431 20.98 -25.20 9.54
N ASN A 432 20.43 -26.35 9.96
CA ASN A 432 20.63 -27.64 9.28
C ASN A 432 19.97 -27.70 7.89
N GLU A 433 18.79 -27.08 7.71
CA GLU A 433 18.11 -26.97 6.42
C GLU A 433 18.94 -26.11 5.45
N ILE A 434 19.45 -24.96 5.92
CA ILE A 434 20.34 -24.09 5.12
C ILE A 434 21.61 -24.84 4.72
N LEU A 435 22.26 -25.53 5.67
CA LEU A 435 23.46 -26.33 5.40
C LEU A 435 23.21 -27.47 4.39
N SER A 436 21.99 -28.02 4.38
CA SER A 436 21.63 -29.10 3.45
C SER A 436 21.60 -28.67 1.98
N PHE A 437 21.47 -27.36 1.70
CA PHE A 437 21.63 -26.81 0.35
C PHE A 437 23.04 -27.01 -0.22
N TYR A 438 24.06 -27.27 0.61
CA TYR A 438 25.40 -27.61 0.12
C TYR A 438 25.36 -28.82 -0.82
N ASN A 439 24.63 -29.88 -0.46
CA ASN A 439 24.59 -31.09 -1.27
C ASN A 439 23.90 -30.82 -2.61
N LEU A 440 22.81 -30.04 -2.58
CA LEU A 440 22.12 -29.61 -3.80
C LEU A 440 23.03 -28.75 -4.68
N GLY A 441 23.75 -27.79 -4.10
CA GLY A 441 24.71 -26.96 -4.82
C GLY A 441 25.84 -27.77 -5.44
N LYS A 442 26.35 -28.77 -4.72
CA LYS A 442 27.33 -29.73 -5.23
C LYS A 442 26.76 -30.54 -6.40
N ASP A 443 25.54 -31.06 -6.28
CA ASP A 443 24.89 -31.82 -7.35
C ASP A 443 24.69 -30.97 -8.61
N ILE A 444 24.26 -29.71 -8.45
CA ILE A 444 24.16 -28.74 -9.55
C ILE A 444 25.53 -28.54 -10.19
N LEU A 445 26.59 -28.26 -9.40
CA LEU A 445 27.94 -28.03 -9.90
C LEU A 445 28.54 -29.26 -10.60
N LEU A 446 28.27 -30.47 -10.12
CA LEU A 446 28.73 -31.70 -10.76
C LEU A 446 28.01 -31.95 -12.09
N LYS A 447 26.70 -31.70 -12.14
CA LYS A 447 25.91 -31.75 -13.38
C LYS A 447 26.21 -30.59 -14.34
N SER A 448 26.84 -29.52 -13.83
CA SER A 448 27.09 -28.25 -14.52
C SER A 448 28.29 -28.24 -15.48
N LYS A 449 29.13 -29.28 -15.56
CA LYS A 449 30.38 -29.23 -16.35
C LYS A 449 30.13 -28.67 -17.77
N ASN A 450 30.55 -27.40 -17.96
CA ASN A 450 30.50 -26.55 -19.16
C ASN A 450 29.14 -25.94 -19.59
N LYS A 451 28.16 -25.74 -18.71
CA LYS A 451 26.87 -25.07 -19.03
C LYS A 451 26.55 -23.84 -18.15
N ASN A 452 25.76 -22.90 -18.67
CA ASN A 452 25.27 -21.73 -17.90
C ASN A 452 24.24 -22.14 -16.84
N ALA A 453 24.02 -21.35 -15.77
CA ALA A 453 23.11 -21.77 -14.69
C ALA A 453 21.68 -21.91 -15.21
N ASN A 454 21.26 -21.03 -16.11
CA ASN A 454 19.96 -21.09 -16.78
C ASN A 454 19.80 -22.30 -17.73
N GLU A 455 20.92 -22.92 -18.14
CA GLU A 455 20.92 -24.14 -18.97
C GLU A 455 20.90 -25.43 -18.11
N ILE A 456 21.11 -25.29 -16.79
CA ILE A 456 21.20 -26.39 -15.82
C ILE A 456 19.99 -26.39 -14.88
N LEU A 457 19.66 -25.20 -14.38
CA LEU A 457 18.45 -24.91 -13.65
C LEU A 457 17.42 -24.45 -14.68
N GLY A 458 16.41 -25.28 -14.96
CA GLY A 458 15.29 -24.88 -15.80
C GLY A 458 14.46 -23.83 -15.08
N ILE A 459 14.85 -22.56 -15.19
CA ILE A 459 14.15 -21.43 -14.57
C ILE A 459 13.04 -20.97 -15.51
N GLN A 460 11.80 -21.28 -15.15
CA GLN A 460 10.62 -20.81 -15.84
C GLN A 460 10.08 -19.55 -15.17
N LYS A 461 10.14 -18.42 -15.87
CA LYS A 461 9.57 -17.15 -15.39
C LYS A 461 8.06 -17.13 -15.64
N LEU A 462 7.29 -16.90 -14.58
CA LEU A 462 5.84 -16.84 -14.58
C LEU A 462 5.35 -15.41 -14.33
N TYR A 463 4.18 -15.08 -14.88
CA TYR A 463 3.66 -13.72 -14.92
C TYR A 463 2.17 -13.73 -14.61
N LEU A 464 1.72 -12.75 -13.83
CA LEU A 464 0.29 -12.51 -13.65
C LEU A 464 -0.16 -11.41 -14.61
N GLN A 465 -1.18 -11.72 -15.40
CA GLN A 465 -1.91 -10.73 -16.17
C GLN A 465 -2.85 -10.01 -15.21
N VAL A 466 -2.87 -8.68 -15.28
CA VAL A 466 -3.69 -7.83 -14.41
C VAL A 466 -4.47 -6.81 -15.24
N ALA A 467 -5.57 -6.33 -14.68
CA ALA A 467 -6.31 -5.16 -15.12
C ALA A 467 -6.18 -4.05 -14.06
N ASP A 468 -5.89 -2.84 -14.52
CA ASP A 468 -5.79 -1.66 -13.68
C ASP A 468 -7.19 -1.20 -13.28
N LYS A 469 -7.45 -1.04 -11.97
CA LYS A 469 -8.75 -0.56 -11.50
C LYS A 469 -8.64 0.25 -10.21
N HIS A 470 -9.35 1.35 -10.14
CA HIS A 470 -9.60 2.04 -8.87
C HIS A 470 -10.80 1.40 -8.18
N ILE A 471 -10.61 0.98 -6.93
CA ILE A 471 -11.64 0.34 -6.11
C ILE A 471 -11.73 1.11 -4.80
N TYR A 472 -12.95 1.47 -4.42
CA TYR A 472 -13.22 2.12 -3.15
C TYR A 472 -13.02 1.11 -2.01
N ASP A 473 -12.07 1.39 -1.13
CA ASP A 473 -11.69 0.52 -0.03
C ASP A 473 -12.64 0.71 1.16
N TYR A 474 -13.88 0.25 0.99
CA TYR A 474 -14.87 0.16 2.05
C TYR A 474 -15.80 -1.02 1.77
N ASN A 475 -16.14 -1.77 2.81
CA ASN A 475 -17.11 -2.85 2.75
C ASN A 475 -18.31 -2.48 3.62
N PRO A 476 -19.48 -2.23 3.01
CA PRO A 476 -20.67 -1.82 3.74
C PRO A 476 -21.27 -2.95 4.60
N ILE A 477 -21.02 -4.23 4.28
CA ILE A 477 -21.51 -5.40 5.03
C ILE A 477 -20.82 -5.49 6.40
N TYR A 478 -19.49 -5.42 6.42
CA TYR A 478 -18.70 -5.48 7.64
C TYR A 478 -18.44 -4.09 8.24
N LYS A 479 -18.85 -3.02 7.56
CA LYS A 479 -18.59 -1.61 7.87
C LYS A 479 -17.11 -1.26 8.03
N THR A 480 -16.23 -2.02 7.37
CA THR A 480 -14.77 -1.93 7.49
C THR A 480 -14.13 -1.39 6.23
N GLY A 481 -13.02 -0.67 6.38
CA GLY A 481 -12.24 -0.12 5.28
C GLY A 481 -11.91 1.35 5.52
N ILE A 482 -11.09 1.88 4.63
CA ILE A 482 -10.45 3.18 4.80
C ILE A 482 -11.17 4.31 4.07
N LYS A 483 -12.23 3.98 3.30
CA LYS A 483 -13.08 4.96 2.60
C LYS A 483 -12.32 5.81 1.57
N LEU A 484 -11.27 5.24 0.96
CA LEU A 484 -10.50 5.87 -0.12
C LEU A 484 -10.58 5.04 -1.40
N SER A 485 -10.59 5.72 -2.55
CA SER A 485 -10.41 5.06 -3.83
C SER A 485 -8.94 4.74 -4.06
N LEU A 486 -8.61 3.44 -4.08
CA LEU A 486 -7.24 2.99 -4.25
C LEU A 486 -7.05 2.30 -5.61
N TYR A 487 -5.91 2.56 -6.25
CA TYR A 487 -5.47 1.80 -7.41
C TYR A 487 -5.17 0.34 -7.02
N HIS A 488 -5.69 -0.61 -7.79
CA HIS A 488 -5.51 -2.04 -7.61
C HIS A 488 -5.12 -2.72 -8.92
N ALA A 489 -4.28 -3.76 -8.82
CA ALA A 489 -4.00 -4.69 -9.89
C ALA A 489 -4.94 -5.89 -9.77
N VAL A 490 -6.02 -5.90 -10.56
CA VAL A 490 -7.01 -6.98 -10.55
C VAL A 490 -6.48 -8.15 -11.37
N LEU A 491 -6.23 -9.28 -10.71
CA LEU A 491 -5.66 -10.47 -11.35
C LEU A 491 -6.70 -11.19 -12.23
N TYR A 492 -6.34 -11.54 -13.46
CA TYR A 492 -7.19 -12.39 -14.30
C TYR A 492 -7.15 -13.83 -13.79
N GLN A 493 -8.32 -14.42 -13.52
CA GLN A 493 -8.40 -15.78 -12.96
C GLN A 493 -7.75 -16.83 -13.88
N GLY A 494 -7.92 -16.71 -15.20
CA GLY A 494 -7.26 -17.61 -16.15
C GLY A 494 -5.73 -17.54 -16.10
N SER A 495 -5.17 -16.36 -15.82
CA SER A 495 -3.73 -16.17 -15.63
C SER A 495 -3.25 -16.83 -14.33
N ILE A 496 -3.97 -16.61 -13.22
CA ILE A 496 -3.70 -17.29 -11.93
C ILE A 496 -3.70 -18.81 -12.13
N ASN A 497 -4.74 -19.36 -12.77
CA ASN A 497 -4.87 -20.80 -12.98
C ASN A 497 -3.70 -21.37 -13.80
N ALA A 498 -3.28 -20.68 -14.87
CA ALA A 498 -2.15 -21.11 -15.70
C ALA A 498 -0.82 -21.11 -14.92
N VAL A 499 -0.58 -20.05 -14.14
CA VAL A 499 0.60 -19.90 -13.28
C VAL A 499 0.61 -20.98 -12.20
N VAL A 500 -0.48 -21.13 -11.46
CA VAL A 500 -0.62 -22.14 -10.40
C VAL A 500 -0.44 -23.55 -10.95
N ASN A 501 -0.99 -23.85 -12.13
CA ASN A 501 -0.81 -25.15 -12.76
C ASN A 501 0.66 -25.44 -13.10
N ALA A 502 1.40 -24.45 -13.63
CA ALA A 502 2.83 -24.59 -13.90
C ALA A 502 3.64 -24.83 -12.61
N MET A 503 3.33 -24.09 -11.54
CA MET A 503 3.96 -24.26 -10.23
C MET A 503 3.66 -25.64 -9.63
N LYS A 504 2.40 -26.08 -9.64
CA LYS A 504 1.99 -27.41 -9.17
C LYS A 504 2.61 -28.54 -9.99
N THR A 505 2.77 -28.35 -11.30
CA THR A 505 3.47 -29.29 -12.18
C THR A 505 4.94 -29.39 -11.79
N ASN A 506 5.62 -28.25 -11.54
CA ASN A 506 7.01 -28.27 -11.10
C ASN A 506 7.17 -28.95 -9.73
N LEU A 507 6.24 -28.74 -8.81
CA LEU A 507 6.18 -29.42 -7.51
C LEU A 507 5.84 -30.92 -7.60
N GLY A 508 5.45 -31.43 -8.78
CA GLY A 508 5.02 -32.82 -8.96
C GLY A 508 3.63 -33.12 -8.39
N LEU A 509 2.84 -32.09 -8.07
CA LEU A 509 1.47 -32.21 -7.57
C LEU A 509 0.46 -32.45 -8.71
N VAL A 510 0.82 -32.07 -9.94
CA VAL A 510 0.04 -32.29 -11.15
C VAL A 510 0.94 -32.96 -12.18
N LYS A 511 0.37 -33.90 -12.94
CA LYS A 511 1.10 -34.62 -13.99
C LYS A 511 1.39 -33.68 -15.15
N SER A 512 2.66 -33.60 -15.56
CA SER A 512 3.06 -32.81 -16.73
C SER A 512 2.53 -33.45 -18.01
N GLU A 513 1.84 -32.66 -18.83
CA GLU A 513 1.48 -33.04 -20.19
C GLU A 513 2.61 -32.63 -21.15
N PRO A 514 3.28 -33.58 -21.83
CA PRO A 514 4.36 -33.24 -22.73
C PRO A 514 3.82 -32.46 -23.93
N ILE A 515 4.48 -31.35 -24.26
CA ILE A 515 4.24 -30.65 -25.53
C ILE A 515 4.74 -31.58 -26.65
N LYS A 516 3.83 -32.17 -27.42
CA LYS A 516 4.15 -33.15 -28.47
C LYS A 516 4.46 -32.52 -29.83
N THR A 517 4.23 -31.22 -29.99
CA THR A 517 4.34 -30.52 -31.26
C THR A 517 5.04 -29.18 -31.07
N PHE A 518 5.98 -28.85 -31.95
CA PHE A 518 6.68 -27.57 -31.98
C PHE A 518 6.62 -27.00 -33.40
N SER A 519 6.32 -25.71 -33.53
CA SER A 519 6.29 -24.99 -34.80
C SER A 519 7.03 -23.67 -34.64
N PHE A 520 7.88 -23.33 -35.60
CA PHE A 520 8.59 -22.05 -35.64
C PHE A 520 8.60 -21.49 -37.07
N SER A 521 8.73 -20.18 -37.19
CA SER A 521 8.88 -19.48 -38.47
C SER A 521 10.31 -18.97 -38.60
N ILE A 522 10.91 -19.06 -39.79
CA ILE A 522 12.22 -18.47 -40.06
C ILE A 522 12.11 -16.93 -40.10
N LYS A 523 10.93 -16.40 -40.44
CA LYS A 523 10.69 -14.95 -40.56
C LYS A 523 10.36 -14.29 -39.22
N GLU A 524 9.91 -15.07 -38.24
CA GLU A 524 9.55 -14.54 -36.92
C GLU A 524 10.49 -15.08 -35.86
N PRO A 525 11.25 -14.23 -35.16
CA PRO A 525 12.12 -14.69 -34.09
C PRO A 525 11.28 -15.41 -33.02
N TYR A 526 11.68 -16.64 -32.68
CA TYR A 526 11.05 -17.42 -31.63
C TYR A 526 11.06 -16.62 -30.33
N LYS A 527 9.87 -16.35 -29.78
CA LYS A 527 9.69 -15.79 -28.45
C LYS A 527 9.18 -16.91 -27.56
N GLU A 528 9.92 -17.19 -26.49
CA GLU A 528 9.49 -18.17 -25.49
C GLU A 528 8.10 -17.79 -24.97
N LYS A 529 7.19 -18.77 -24.95
CA LYS A 529 5.86 -18.56 -24.40
C LYS A 529 5.97 -18.33 -22.89
N ILE A 530 5.58 -17.14 -22.47
CA ILE A 530 5.55 -16.77 -21.07
C ILE A 530 4.22 -17.25 -20.47
N ILE A 531 4.29 -18.17 -19.52
CA ILE A 531 3.08 -18.69 -18.84
C ILE A 531 2.46 -17.58 -17.98
N GLY A 532 1.14 -17.43 -18.11
CA GLY A 532 0.36 -16.43 -17.38
C GLY A 532 0.29 -15.07 -18.09
N LYS A 533 1.02 -14.89 -19.20
CA LYS A 533 0.92 -13.73 -20.09
C LYS A 533 0.12 -14.09 -21.35
N GLY A 534 -0.86 -13.27 -21.71
CA GLY A 534 -1.71 -13.50 -22.89
C GLY A 534 -3.10 -12.89 -22.74
N ILE A 535 -3.96 -13.18 -23.72
CA ILE A 535 -5.37 -12.78 -23.67
C ILE A 535 -6.11 -13.80 -22.78
N TYR A 536 -6.62 -13.32 -21.65
CA TYR A 536 -7.46 -14.09 -20.75
C TYR A 536 -8.86 -13.49 -20.74
N THR A 537 -9.87 -14.32 -20.97
CA THR A 537 -11.29 -13.94 -20.87
C THR A 537 -11.84 -14.35 -19.51
N GLY A 538 -12.61 -13.46 -18.87
CA GLY A 538 -13.35 -13.75 -17.64
C GLY A 538 -12.86 -13.02 -16.39
N GLY A 539 -13.84 -12.58 -15.59
CA GLY A 539 -13.68 -12.22 -14.18
C GLY A 539 -12.87 -10.95 -13.88
N THR A 540 -13.11 -9.84 -14.59
CA THR A 540 -12.69 -8.54 -14.06
C THR A 540 -13.63 -8.16 -12.92
N VAL A 541 -13.06 -7.61 -11.84
CA VAL A 541 -13.83 -7.05 -10.73
C VAL A 541 -14.78 -6.01 -11.32
N VAL A 542 -16.07 -6.15 -11.06
CA VAL A 542 -17.08 -5.15 -11.42
C VAL A 542 -17.25 -4.24 -10.21
N THR A 543 -17.34 -2.94 -10.47
CA THR A 543 -17.51 -1.95 -9.41
C THR A 543 -18.80 -1.20 -9.63
N LEU A 544 -19.40 -0.71 -8.55
CA LEU A 544 -20.57 0.13 -8.60
C LEU A 544 -20.25 1.39 -9.43
N PRO A 545 -21.06 1.76 -10.42
CA PRO A 545 -20.87 3.01 -11.15
C PRO A 545 -21.38 4.19 -10.31
N ASN A 546 -20.99 5.40 -10.71
CA ASN A 546 -21.64 6.61 -10.22
C ASN A 546 -22.97 6.79 -10.96
N PHE A 547 -24.07 6.77 -10.22
CA PHE A 547 -25.42 7.00 -10.71
C PHE A 547 -25.91 8.43 -10.47
N VAL A 548 -25.19 9.23 -9.68
CA VAL A 548 -25.56 10.63 -9.41
C VAL A 548 -25.61 11.40 -10.73
N GLY A 549 -26.71 12.12 -10.97
CA GLY A 549 -27.00 12.83 -12.21
C GLY A 549 -27.58 11.96 -13.33
N LYS A 550 -27.74 10.65 -13.12
CA LYS A 550 -28.32 9.72 -14.10
C LYS A 550 -29.77 9.38 -13.82
N ASN A 551 -30.45 8.79 -14.80
CA ASN A 551 -31.83 8.33 -14.65
C ASN A 551 -31.93 7.09 -13.75
N MET A 552 -33.01 7.00 -12.96
CA MET A 552 -33.28 5.87 -12.08
C MET A 552 -33.26 4.50 -12.80
N GLU A 553 -33.71 4.46 -14.06
CA GLU A 553 -33.75 3.24 -14.85
C GLU A 553 -32.36 2.62 -15.07
N GLU A 554 -31.30 3.42 -15.17
CA GLU A 554 -29.93 2.92 -15.29
C GLU A 554 -29.49 2.16 -14.04
N ALA A 555 -29.84 2.68 -12.85
CA ALA A 555 -29.53 2.03 -11.57
C ALA A 555 -30.31 0.73 -11.40
N ILE A 556 -31.60 0.71 -11.78
CA ILE A 556 -32.44 -0.48 -11.74
C ILE A 556 -31.93 -1.56 -12.70
N ASN A 557 -31.59 -1.19 -13.94
CA ASN A 557 -31.04 -2.12 -14.92
C ASN A 557 -29.70 -2.71 -14.48
N PHE A 558 -28.84 -1.89 -13.87
CA PHE A 558 -27.60 -2.38 -13.26
C PHE A 558 -27.88 -3.34 -12.10
N GLY A 559 -28.82 -2.99 -11.21
CA GLY A 559 -29.21 -3.82 -10.08
C GLY A 559 -29.73 -5.19 -10.52
N ASN A 560 -30.64 -5.21 -11.50
CA ASN A 560 -31.17 -6.44 -12.09
C ASN A 560 -30.08 -7.32 -12.73
N LYS A 561 -29.11 -6.71 -13.41
CA LYS A 561 -28.00 -7.43 -14.05
C LYS A 561 -27.08 -8.11 -13.06
N TYR A 562 -26.87 -7.53 -11.88
CA TYR A 562 -25.89 -7.99 -10.89
C TYR A 562 -26.51 -8.49 -9.57
N ASP A 563 -27.84 -8.68 -9.53
CA ASP A 563 -28.57 -9.15 -8.36
C ASP A 563 -28.38 -8.25 -7.12
N ILE A 564 -28.55 -6.93 -7.33
CA ILE A 564 -28.50 -5.89 -6.30
C ILE A 564 -29.89 -5.26 -6.16
N ASN A 565 -30.43 -5.25 -4.94
CA ASN A 565 -31.72 -4.63 -4.65
C ASN A 565 -31.58 -3.10 -4.66
N ILE A 566 -32.36 -2.40 -5.49
CA ILE A 566 -32.33 -0.94 -5.59
C ILE A 566 -33.53 -0.35 -4.84
N ASN A 567 -33.26 0.30 -3.72
CA ASN A 567 -34.27 0.98 -2.92
C ASN A 567 -34.34 2.46 -3.34
N VAL A 568 -35.52 2.90 -3.78
CA VAL A 568 -35.73 4.25 -4.28
C VAL A 568 -36.48 5.07 -3.23
N SER A 569 -35.93 6.25 -2.91
CA SER A 569 -36.62 7.29 -2.15
C SER A 569 -36.68 8.57 -2.97
N TYR A 570 -37.77 9.33 -2.85
CA TYR A 570 -37.96 10.56 -3.59
C TYR A 570 -37.63 11.78 -2.74
N VAL A 571 -36.96 12.76 -3.32
CA VAL A 571 -36.57 14.00 -2.65
C VAL A 571 -36.86 15.23 -3.49
N THR A 572 -37.16 16.32 -2.79
CA THR A 572 -37.25 17.65 -3.38
C THR A 572 -35.92 18.37 -3.17
N THR A 573 -35.37 18.96 -4.22
CA THR A 573 -34.05 19.64 -4.17
C THR A 573 -34.17 21.09 -4.63
N ALA A 574 -33.39 21.99 -4.01
CA ALA A 574 -33.19 23.36 -4.49
C ALA A 574 -31.94 23.49 -5.40
N ASP A 575 -31.21 22.39 -5.60
CA ASP A 575 -30.04 22.33 -6.47
C ASP A 575 -30.49 22.26 -7.94
N SER A 576 -30.27 23.34 -8.68
CA SER A 576 -30.62 23.48 -10.10
C SER A 576 -29.79 22.57 -11.02
N ASN A 577 -28.74 21.91 -10.51
CA ASN A 577 -27.93 20.98 -11.29
C ASN A 577 -28.63 19.63 -11.55
N PHE A 578 -29.73 19.33 -10.86
CA PHE A 578 -30.47 18.08 -11.01
C PHE A 578 -31.85 18.30 -11.62
N GLN A 579 -32.25 17.40 -12.51
CA GLN A 579 -33.58 17.38 -13.12
C GLN A 579 -34.50 16.35 -12.45
N VAL A 580 -35.81 16.53 -12.56
CA VAL A 580 -36.80 15.55 -12.10
C VAL A 580 -36.54 14.20 -12.77
N GLY A 581 -36.52 13.12 -11.97
CA GLY A 581 -36.21 11.77 -12.41
C GLY A 581 -34.72 11.39 -12.33
N GLN A 582 -33.83 12.35 -12.09
CA GLN A 582 -32.40 12.08 -11.87
C GLN A 582 -32.11 11.70 -10.42
N ILE A 583 -31.07 10.88 -10.25
CA ILE A 583 -30.57 10.49 -8.93
C ILE A 583 -29.72 11.62 -8.36
N SER A 584 -30.13 12.16 -7.21
CA SER A 584 -29.39 13.23 -6.50
C SER A 584 -28.29 12.67 -5.60
N SER A 585 -28.45 11.45 -5.09
CA SER A 585 -27.44 10.79 -4.26
C SER A 585 -27.61 9.28 -4.22
N GLN A 586 -26.51 8.58 -4.00
CA GLN A 586 -26.46 7.17 -3.64
C GLN A 586 -25.75 7.01 -2.29
N ASP A 587 -26.16 6.05 -1.48
CA ASP A 587 -25.62 5.84 -0.13
C ASP A 587 -24.27 5.09 -0.12
N ILE A 588 -24.03 4.26 -1.14
CA ILE A 588 -22.76 3.54 -1.31
C ILE A 588 -21.92 4.25 -2.38
N HIS A 589 -20.66 4.51 -2.05
CA HIS A 589 -19.70 5.15 -2.96
C HIS A 589 -19.56 4.36 -4.27
N ASP A 590 -19.43 5.05 -5.40
CA ASP A 590 -19.05 4.44 -6.67
C ASP A 590 -17.68 3.73 -6.53
N GLN A 591 -17.28 2.91 -7.48
CA GLN A 591 -16.03 2.15 -7.41
C GLN A 591 -15.98 1.07 -6.29
N THR A 592 -17.00 0.94 -5.44
CA THR A 592 -17.15 -0.18 -4.51
C THR A 592 -17.27 -1.50 -5.28
N ASP A 593 -16.53 -2.54 -4.89
CA ASP A 593 -16.68 -3.86 -5.52
C ASP A 593 -18.10 -4.39 -5.26
N ILE A 594 -18.81 -4.74 -6.34
CA ILE A 594 -20.22 -5.14 -6.27
C ILE A 594 -20.44 -6.40 -5.42
N ILE A 595 -19.41 -7.21 -5.20
CA ILE A 595 -19.52 -8.38 -4.32
C ILE A 595 -19.88 -7.99 -2.87
N TYR A 596 -19.66 -6.73 -2.50
CA TYR A 596 -20.00 -6.18 -1.20
C TYR A 596 -21.29 -5.36 -1.21
N VAL A 597 -21.98 -5.24 -2.35
CA VAL A 597 -23.22 -4.48 -2.48
C VAL A 597 -24.38 -5.45 -2.64
N LYS A 598 -25.27 -5.50 -1.65
CA LYS A 598 -26.51 -6.29 -1.70
C LYS A 598 -27.74 -5.43 -1.92
N GLU A 599 -27.74 -4.26 -1.33
CA GLU A 599 -28.78 -3.25 -1.48
C GLU A 599 -28.10 -1.91 -1.77
N LEU A 600 -28.74 -1.07 -2.58
CA LEU A 600 -28.32 0.28 -2.89
C LEU A 600 -29.49 1.22 -2.66
N ASN A 601 -29.34 2.22 -1.78
CA ASN A 601 -30.35 3.24 -1.55
C ASN A 601 -30.04 4.46 -2.41
N ILE A 602 -30.97 4.83 -3.29
CA ILE A 602 -30.87 6.01 -4.14
C ILE A 602 -31.94 7.03 -3.78
N LYS A 603 -31.57 8.31 -3.85
CA LYS A 603 -32.50 9.44 -3.76
C LYS A 603 -32.73 9.99 -5.15
N VAL A 604 -33.99 10.04 -5.59
CA VAL A 604 -34.40 10.50 -6.91
C VAL A 604 -35.15 11.82 -6.76
N VAL A 605 -34.81 12.80 -7.58
CA VAL A 605 -35.46 14.10 -7.57
C VAL A 605 -36.88 13.97 -8.10
N ASN A 606 -37.88 14.26 -7.28
CA ASN A 606 -39.28 14.33 -7.72
C ASN A 606 -39.74 15.75 -8.03
N GLN A 607 -39.07 16.76 -7.45
CA GLN A 607 -39.39 18.17 -7.63
C GLN A 607 -38.13 19.01 -7.44
N VAL A 608 -37.91 19.98 -8.33
CA VAL A 608 -36.85 21.00 -8.21
C VAL A 608 -37.50 22.29 -7.77
N ILE A 609 -37.08 22.83 -6.63
CA ILE A 609 -37.51 24.15 -6.16
C ILE A 609 -36.55 25.16 -6.78
N THR A 610 -37.02 25.95 -7.73
CA THR A 610 -36.35 27.20 -8.07
C THR A 610 -36.42 28.10 -6.83
N PRO A 611 -35.29 28.61 -6.30
CA PRO A 611 -35.36 29.60 -5.24
C PRO A 611 -36.20 30.77 -5.75
N SER A 612 -37.37 30.97 -5.15
CA SER A 612 -38.06 32.24 -5.25
C SER A 612 -37.10 33.30 -4.70
N ASP A 613 -36.86 34.33 -5.50
CA ASP A 613 -36.13 35.55 -5.17
C ASP A 613 -36.31 35.92 -3.67
N PRO A 614 -35.25 36.25 -2.90
CA PRO A 614 -35.37 36.60 -1.48
C PRO A 614 -36.15 37.90 -1.20
N SER A 615 -36.90 38.44 -2.17
CA SER A 615 -37.64 39.70 -2.05
C SER A 615 -39.13 39.54 -1.69
N THR A 616 -39.55 38.41 -1.14
CA THR A 616 -40.92 38.26 -0.61
C THR A 616 -40.94 37.70 0.80
N GLU A 617 -40.27 38.36 1.74
CA GLU A 617 -40.92 38.61 3.01
C GLU A 617 -41.92 39.75 2.76
N THR A 618 -43.21 39.41 2.61
CA THR A 618 -44.27 40.40 2.63
C THR A 618 -44.36 40.95 4.06
N VAL A 619 -43.62 42.02 4.34
CA VAL A 619 -43.71 42.74 5.61
C VAL A 619 -45.13 43.29 5.75
N ASP A 620 -45.82 42.89 6.82
CA ASP A 620 -47.17 43.38 7.14
C ASP A 620 -47.06 44.81 7.69
N CYS A 621 -47.42 45.78 6.86
CA CYS A 621 -47.33 47.20 7.19
C CYS A 621 -48.49 47.70 8.07
N SER A 622 -49.40 46.81 8.49
CA SER A 622 -50.47 47.13 9.46
C SER A 622 -50.06 46.94 10.92
N LEU A 623 -48.85 46.43 11.18
CA LEU A 623 -48.32 46.23 12.53
C LEU A 623 -47.45 47.42 12.95
N GLU A 624 -47.65 47.92 14.17
CA GLU A 624 -46.94 49.08 14.72
C GLU A 624 -45.41 48.86 14.79
N GLU A 625 -44.96 47.61 14.98
CA GLU A 625 -43.54 47.25 14.99
C GLU A 625 -42.83 47.43 13.63
N ASN A 626 -43.59 47.44 12.53
CA ASN A 626 -43.07 47.60 11.17
C ASN A 626 -43.16 49.05 10.67
N LYS A 627 -43.54 50.00 11.54
CA LYS A 627 -43.79 51.39 11.20
C LYS A 627 -42.60 52.10 10.55
N GLU A 628 -41.37 51.73 10.92
CA GLU A 628 -40.12 52.27 10.37
C GLU A 628 -39.51 51.44 9.23
N HIS A 629 -40.15 50.33 8.83
CA HIS A 629 -39.59 49.46 7.80
C HIS A 629 -39.60 50.17 6.42
N PRO A 630 -38.49 50.17 5.65
CA PRO A 630 -38.40 50.94 4.39
C PRO A 630 -39.49 50.63 3.35
N SER A 631 -39.98 49.38 3.33
CA SER A 631 -41.08 48.96 2.43
C SER A 631 -42.48 49.38 2.90
N CYS A 632 -42.60 49.97 4.10
CA CYS A 632 -43.85 50.42 4.71
C CYS A 632 -43.94 51.95 4.82
N LEU A 633 -43.07 52.68 4.12
CA LEU A 633 -43.08 54.15 4.07
C LEU A 633 -43.69 54.66 2.76
N LEU A 634 -44.47 55.74 2.85
CA LEU A 634 -45.11 56.40 1.72
C LEU A 634 -44.05 57.06 0.80
N PRO A 635 -43.98 56.69 -0.49
CA PRO A 635 -43.06 57.33 -1.43
C PRO A 635 -43.43 58.79 -1.74
N ASN A 636 -42.50 59.53 -2.34
CA ASN A 636 -42.79 60.83 -2.94
C ASN A 636 -43.32 60.63 -4.37
N PHE A 637 -44.58 60.96 -4.59
CA PHE A 637 -45.23 60.89 -5.90
C PHE A 637 -45.28 62.24 -6.61
N VAL A 638 -44.97 63.37 -5.96
CA VAL A 638 -45.00 64.68 -6.62
C VAL A 638 -43.99 64.72 -7.78
N GLY A 639 -44.47 65.01 -8.99
CA GLY A 639 -43.71 64.98 -10.24
C GLY A 639 -43.59 63.59 -10.90
N LYS A 640 -44.16 62.54 -10.31
CA LYS A 640 -44.23 61.18 -10.88
C LYS A 640 -45.51 60.99 -11.69
N ASN A 641 -45.49 60.00 -12.60
CA ASN A 641 -46.68 59.64 -13.35
C ASN A 641 -47.74 59.02 -12.42
N ILE A 642 -49.02 59.35 -12.61
CA ILE A 642 -50.14 58.82 -11.83
C ILE A 642 -50.20 57.28 -11.86
N SER A 643 -49.69 56.65 -12.92
CA SER A 643 -49.59 55.19 -13.04
C SER A 643 -48.66 54.56 -11.98
N GLU A 644 -47.62 55.28 -11.55
CA GLU A 644 -46.72 54.83 -10.47
C GLU A 644 -47.47 54.84 -9.13
N PHE A 645 -48.28 55.87 -8.87
CA PHE A 645 -49.15 55.92 -7.69
C PHE A 645 -50.21 54.81 -7.71
N ILE A 646 -50.86 54.55 -8.85
CA ILE A 646 -51.86 53.48 -8.99
C ILE A 646 -51.22 52.10 -8.76
N THR A 647 -49.99 51.89 -9.22
CA THR A 647 -49.25 50.65 -8.97
C THR A 647 -48.96 50.46 -7.49
N TRP A 648 -48.54 51.54 -6.81
CA TRP A 648 -48.35 51.54 -5.36
C TRP A 648 -49.67 51.31 -4.61
N GLU A 649 -50.74 52.01 -4.95
CA GLU A 649 -52.08 51.85 -4.37
C GLU A 649 -52.54 50.39 -4.47
N ASN A 650 -52.36 49.75 -5.63
CA ASN A 650 -52.73 48.34 -5.82
C ASN A 650 -51.91 47.38 -4.94
N LYS A 651 -50.62 47.68 -4.69
CA LYS A 651 -49.77 46.88 -3.80
C LYS A 651 -50.26 46.92 -2.35
N TYR A 652 -50.83 48.04 -1.91
CA TYR A 652 -51.30 48.24 -0.53
C TYR A 652 -52.83 48.20 -0.39
N LYS A 653 -53.55 47.78 -1.44
CA LYS A 653 -55.03 47.72 -1.49
C LYS A 653 -55.66 46.85 -0.40
N THR A 654 -54.90 45.90 0.15
CA THR A 654 -55.34 45.05 1.28
C THR A 654 -55.41 45.82 2.59
N TYR A 655 -54.68 46.93 2.71
CA TYR A 655 -54.74 47.85 3.84
C TYR A 655 -55.81 48.89 3.53
N SER A 656 -56.81 49.04 4.40
CA SER A 656 -57.99 49.90 4.19
C SER A 656 -57.68 51.41 4.27
N ILE A 657 -56.61 51.86 3.60
CA ILE A 657 -56.16 53.26 3.54
C ILE A 657 -57.21 54.08 2.79
N GLN A 658 -57.63 55.20 3.35
CA GLN A 658 -58.56 56.10 2.69
C GLN A 658 -57.81 56.99 1.70
N ILE A 659 -58.01 56.75 0.39
CA ILE A 659 -57.35 57.50 -0.68
C ILE A 659 -58.38 58.31 -1.47
N ILE A 660 -58.12 59.62 -1.60
CA ILE A 660 -58.89 60.52 -2.46
C ILE A 660 -58.01 60.95 -3.64
N LYS A 661 -58.44 60.62 -4.85
CA LYS A 661 -57.79 61.07 -6.09
C LYS A 661 -58.59 62.20 -6.71
N ILE A 662 -57.96 63.36 -6.91
CA ILE A 662 -58.57 64.53 -7.53
C ILE A 662 -57.89 64.77 -8.88
N GLU A 663 -58.66 64.62 -9.95
CA GLU A 663 -58.21 64.93 -11.30
C GLU A 663 -58.36 66.43 -11.56
N ILE A 664 -57.28 67.07 -12.01
CA ILE A 664 -57.28 68.47 -12.45
C ILE A 664 -57.50 68.47 -13.96
N ALA A 665 -58.70 68.90 -14.37
CA ALA A 665 -59.11 69.00 -15.76
C ALA A 665 -58.60 70.30 -16.43
N GLU A 666 -58.63 70.33 -17.76
CA GLU A 666 -58.09 71.40 -18.61
C GLU A 666 -58.65 72.80 -18.33
N ASP A 667 -59.83 72.89 -17.73
CA ASP A 667 -60.52 74.13 -17.38
C ASP A 667 -60.15 74.68 -15.98
N ASN A 668 -59.30 73.98 -15.23
CA ASN A 668 -58.85 74.37 -13.90
C ASN A 668 -57.60 75.26 -13.96
N SER A 669 -57.54 76.31 -13.13
CA SER A 669 -56.39 77.23 -13.04
C SER A 669 -55.07 76.57 -12.62
N GLU A 670 -55.12 75.38 -12.01
CA GLU A 670 -53.95 74.57 -11.64
C GLU A 670 -53.49 73.63 -12.78
N TYR A 671 -54.17 73.62 -13.93
CA TYR A 671 -53.83 72.74 -15.06
C TYR A 671 -52.56 73.20 -15.80
N ASP A 672 -51.61 72.28 -15.98
CA ASP A 672 -50.37 72.49 -16.73
C ASP A 672 -50.17 71.33 -17.70
N ALA A 673 -50.34 71.59 -19.00
CA ALA A 673 -50.21 70.59 -20.06
C ALA A 673 -48.84 69.91 -20.09
N THR A 674 -47.77 70.57 -19.61
CA THR A 674 -46.42 69.98 -19.54
C THR A 674 -46.29 68.89 -18.47
N LYS A 675 -47.27 68.81 -17.56
CA LYS A 675 -47.34 67.84 -16.46
C LYS A 675 -48.51 66.87 -16.61
N ALA A 676 -49.07 66.74 -17.81
CA ALA A 676 -50.17 65.83 -18.10
C ALA A 676 -49.84 64.39 -17.62
N GLY A 677 -50.74 63.82 -16.82
CA GLY A 677 -50.56 62.51 -16.20
C GLY A 677 -49.60 62.47 -15.00
N GLN A 678 -49.12 63.60 -14.51
CA GLN A 678 -48.28 63.67 -13.31
C GLN A 678 -49.06 64.08 -12.06
N VAL A 679 -48.64 63.55 -10.91
CA VAL A 679 -49.10 63.97 -9.58
C VAL A 679 -48.45 65.31 -9.24
N ILE A 680 -49.26 66.30 -8.88
CA ILE A 680 -48.79 67.65 -8.54
C ILE A 680 -48.86 67.94 -7.04
N TYR A 681 -49.62 67.14 -6.29
CA TYR A 681 -49.79 67.29 -4.85
C TYR A 681 -50.11 65.96 -4.18
N GLN A 682 -49.54 65.77 -2.99
CA GLN A 682 -49.92 64.72 -2.04
C GLN A 682 -50.10 65.34 -0.64
N SER A 683 -51.13 64.93 0.10
CA SER A 683 -51.45 65.53 1.41
C SER A 683 -50.54 65.11 2.57
N LYS A 684 -49.79 64.01 2.42
CA LYS A 684 -48.90 63.46 3.45
C LYS A 684 -47.46 63.45 2.94
N GLU A 685 -46.51 63.76 3.81
CA GLU A 685 -45.10 63.83 3.44
C GLU A 685 -44.54 62.45 3.08
N ALA A 686 -43.59 62.42 2.15
CA ALA A 686 -42.87 61.19 1.83
C ALA A 686 -42.10 60.71 3.08
N GLY A 687 -42.16 59.41 3.36
CA GLY A 687 -41.68 58.83 4.61
C GLY A 687 -42.75 58.64 5.68
N THR A 688 -43.99 59.10 5.48
CA THR A 688 -45.11 58.76 6.37
C THR A 688 -45.33 57.24 6.38
N SER A 689 -45.46 56.63 7.55
CA SER A 689 -45.68 55.19 7.63
C SER A 689 -47.07 54.79 7.14
N ILE A 690 -47.17 53.65 6.46
CA ILE A 690 -48.45 53.07 6.02
C ILE A 690 -49.35 52.73 7.21
N PHE A 691 -48.78 52.39 8.36
CA PHE A 691 -49.52 52.21 9.61
C PHE A 691 -50.30 53.47 10.01
N ASP A 692 -49.64 54.65 9.91
CA ASP A 692 -50.27 55.94 10.26
C ASP A 692 -51.35 56.34 9.25
N LEU A 693 -51.26 55.86 8.01
CA LEU A 693 -52.25 56.11 6.96
C LEU A 693 -53.53 55.27 7.11
N LEU A 694 -53.58 54.30 8.03
CA LEU A 694 -54.80 53.53 8.29
C LEU A 694 -55.90 54.36 8.96
N GLU A 695 -55.52 55.41 9.70
CA GLU A 695 -56.44 56.30 10.43
C GLU A 695 -56.59 57.68 9.78
N ASP A 696 -55.90 57.92 8.66
CA ASP A 696 -55.79 59.20 7.98
C ASP A 696 -56.21 59.12 6.50
N THR A 697 -56.56 60.26 5.89
CA THR A 697 -56.87 60.33 4.46
C THR A 697 -55.67 60.81 3.64
N LEU A 698 -55.28 60.04 2.63
CA LEU A 698 -54.27 60.42 1.64
C LEU A 698 -54.94 61.02 0.41
N GLU A 699 -54.74 62.31 0.16
CA GLU A 699 -55.25 63.02 -1.01
C GLU A 699 -54.13 63.17 -2.04
N ILE A 700 -54.40 62.80 -3.30
CA ILE A 700 -53.51 62.94 -4.44
C ILE A 700 -54.20 63.76 -5.52
N LYS A 701 -53.57 64.87 -5.94
CA LYS A 701 -54.02 65.65 -7.10
C LYS A 701 -53.10 65.40 -8.29
N TYR A 702 -53.68 65.17 -9.46
CA TYR A 702 -52.92 64.91 -10.69
C TYR A 702 -53.55 65.59 -11.90
N ILE A 703 -52.72 65.96 -12.87
CA ILE A 703 -53.18 66.58 -14.11
C ILE A 703 -53.73 65.50 -15.05
N LYS A 704 -54.92 65.73 -15.62
CA LYS A 704 -55.54 64.81 -16.57
C LYS A 704 -54.61 64.50 -17.76
N PRO A 705 -54.39 63.20 -18.11
CA PRO A 705 -53.61 62.83 -19.29
C PRO A 705 -54.30 63.26 -20.60
N ILE A 706 -53.53 63.69 -21.59
CA ILE A 706 -54.03 64.02 -22.94
C ILE A 706 -54.35 62.70 -23.66
N THR A 707 -55.55 62.56 -24.22
CA THR A 707 -55.97 61.38 -25.01
C THR A 707 -55.96 61.74 -26.50
N GLU A 708 -55.12 61.09 -27.30
CA GLU A 708 -55.17 61.20 -28.77
C GLU A 708 -56.28 60.27 -29.31
N SER A 709 -57.19 60.83 -30.11
CA SER A 709 -58.33 60.14 -30.72
C SER A 709 -57.96 59.44 -32.03
N SER A 710 -58.52 58.25 -32.23
CA SER A 710 -58.47 57.44 -33.46
C SER A 710 -59.61 57.85 -34.41
N GLU A 711 -59.31 57.97 -35.71
CA GLU A 711 -60.32 58.00 -36.78
C GLU A 711 -60.04 56.86 -37.77
N ASP A 712 -61.05 56.02 -37.95
CA ASP A 712 -61.17 54.96 -38.96
C ASP A 712 -61.33 55.53 -40.38
N THR A 713 -60.82 54.83 -41.39
CA THR A 713 -61.48 54.75 -42.71
C THR A 713 -61.10 53.46 -43.43
N GLU A 714 -62.13 52.66 -43.77
CA GLU A 714 -62.10 51.53 -44.70
C GLU A 714 -61.84 51.98 -46.15
N ASN A 715 -61.06 51.22 -46.93
CA ASN A 715 -61.55 50.43 -48.09
C ASN A 715 -60.44 49.86 -49.00
N ASN A 716 -60.63 48.58 -49.31
CA ASN A 716 -60.47 47.87 -50.60
C ASN A 716 -59.11 47.65 -51.31
N GLU A 717 -58.86 46.34 -51.48
CA GLU A 717 -58.58 45.61 -52.73
C GLU A 717 -57.17 45.59 -53.37
N THR A 718 -56.69 44.34 -53.46
CA THR A 718 -55.92 43.70 -54.56
C THR A 718 -54.45 44.03 -54.76
N GLY A 719 -53.65 42.96 -54.95
CA GLY A 719 -52.42 43.01 -55.74
C GLY A 719 -51.28 42.13 -55.26
N ASP A 720 -51.03 41.04 -55.98
CA ASP A 720 -49.78 40.27 -56.03
C ASP A 720 -48.49 41.12 -55.98
N ASN A 721 -47.44 40.64 -55.31
CA ASN A 721 -46.26 40.06 -55.98
C ASN A 721 -45.08 39.77 -55.03
N ASN A 722 -44.33 38.76 -55.49
CA ASN A 722 -43.02 38.25 -55.09
C ASN A 722 -41.93 39.30 -54.75
N ASN A 723 -41.00 38.90 -53.88
CA ASN A 723 -39.53 38.85 -54.05
C ASN A 723 -38.87 38.80 -52.65
N GLU A 724 -38.11 37.76 -52.31
CA GLU A 724 -36.68 37.57 -52.58
C GLU A 724 -35.77 38.62 -51.89
N ASP A 725 -34.99 38.14 -50.92
CA ASP A 725 -33.58 38.46 -50.61
C ASP A 725 -33.30 37.89 -49.20
N GLU A 726 -32.64 36.74 -49.03
CA GLU A 726 -31.19 36.49 -49.21
C GLU A 726 -30.27 37.57 -48.63
N SER A 727 -29.65 37.26 -47.50
CA SER A 727 -28.28 37.69 -47.20
C SER A 727 -27.60 36.67 -46.28
N GLN A 728 -26.77 35.81 -46.90
CA GLN A 728 -25.64 35.11 -46.28
C GLN A 728 -24.55 36.14 -45.89
N GLU A 729 -23.74 35.89 -44.86
CA GLU A 729 -22.29 35.57 -44.89
C GLU A 729 -21.67 36.35 -43.71
N GLU A 730 -20.61 36.00 -42.97
CA GLU A 730 -19.60 34.94 -43.02
C GLU A 730 -18.76 35.00 -41.69
N ILE A 731 -18.21 33.84 -41.29
CA ILE A 731 -16.82 33.56 -40.82
C ILE A 731 -16.25 34.23 -39.54
N SER A 732 -15.87 33.39 -38.56
CA SER A 732 -14.44 33.02 -38.35
C SER A 732 -14.24 31.92 -37.30
N MET A 733 -13.58 30.84 -37.75
CA MET A 733 -12.83 29.88 -36.93
C MET A 733 -11.47 30.47 -36.60
N ASN A 734 -10.91 30.15 -35.43
CA ASN A 734 -9.47 30.21 -35.21
C ASN A 734 -9.00 28.99 -34.42
N GLU A 735 -7.95 28.38 -34.96
CA GLU A 735 -7.23 27.22 -34.48
C GLU A 735 -6.23 27.56 -33.35
N GLU A 736 -5.91 26.47 -32.67
CA GLU A 736 -4.86 26.15 -31.68
C GLU A 736 -3.43 26.64 -32.02
N PRO A 737 -2.50 26.65 -31.03
CA PRO A 737 -1.88 25.42 -30.49
C PRO A 737 -1.83 25.27 -28.97
#